data_AF-A0AAU8JIT1-F1
#
_entry.id   AF-A0AAU8JIT1-F1
#
_cell.length_a   1.000
_cell.length_b   1.000
_cell.length_c   1.000
_cell.angle_alpha   90.00
_cell.angle_beta   90.00
_cell.angle_gamma   90.00
#
_symmetry.space_group_name_H-M   'P 1'
#
loop_
_entity.id
_entity.type
_entity.pdbx_description
1 polymer ?
#
loop_
_entity_poly.entity_id
_entity_poly.type
_entity_poly.pdbx_seq_one_letter_code
_entity_poly.pdbx_strand_id
1 'polypeptide(L)'
;MFTTDFTTEISPEISPEINGGKISRTPLGIAHQIVPDTITAILQPTSQELTAISGLPSVDPSIEPLPENPATDATDPVTGEGLNLQALPLSFIANQGQFDPTVHSVVKGAKQAIAFTPDKILFNSADQWQSEKLPNLVQLTFPGANKNTQIDFLDSLPGVSNFIKGENPENWVTNVPNYAGLIYQELYNGIDLKYSGLDSELKSDFIVQPGADPSQIWLQYSGVENISIREDGALVLMTPFGELVENAPIVYQEINGEKIYIPAQYILTENHTVRFEISEYNPNYTLVIDPTIQYSSYIGGSLRDSVSDIVVNRAGNIIVTGSTNSTDFPTQFSFQNRFGGGAFDGDAFVTKLSVDGSAVVFSTFLGGSGNETAKSIAVDNAGDIYIGGVTTSGNFPVLNAFQRSSADGIAPEFGGDAFVTKLSEDGSRLIYSTYLGGTGVENVGGIAVDNTGSVSVIGTTRSADFPGQNALDNQRDGDEDAFITKFSVDGTRLIFSTYLGGSDREFGEAIVTDNGGNIYVTGATESENLPVVAAVQSTLGGQSDAFVGKFDPNGNAIFLTYLGGGDVDQGLAIAIDQSRSVYVTGKTGLSNIGQPFAASEPPNPQSARNFPLVNPFQITFFGGYDDAFVTKLSERGDALLYSTYLGGNGTDLGQAIAVDNQNNVYLTGTTNSSDFPRLNALQPTFGGNRDAFVLKLAPDGKTLRYSSYIGGGDIDSGQAIALDLNNNVYLAGFTNSTDFPTQQPFQGTLRGVGDGFIVKIPPETGPVPNQFESYTQFVLKENLSLLSLFYDENYYLTNNPDVAQAVAAGVYPNGLQHYLLHGQSERRNPSKLFNENLYLAQNPDVAQVVAAGGLRSGFEHFNRFGFAEGRDRRLVLFDQVFYLATNPDVAAAVAGGAFKSAYEHYITAGQFERRNPNRFFDDRFYVESNPDVAQALAAGAINSGFEHFAFAGETQRRQVSPGYDESFYLADNPDVAAVVAAGGLRSGFEHYIRFGFQEGRPGIG
;
A
#
# COMPACT_ATOMS: atom_id res chain seq x y z
N MET A 1 31.11 5.71 -40.62
CA MET A 1 32.37 5.37 -41.31
C MET A 1 33.51 6.01 -40.55
N PHE A 2 34.49 5.21 -40.13
CA PHE A 2 35.88 5.54 -39.81
C PHE A 2 36.27 6.95 -39.31
N THR A 3 36.66 7.00 -38.02
CA THR A 3 37.96 7.50 -37.46
C THR A 3 38.45 8.90 -37.88
N THR A 4 38.92 9.75 -36.96
CA THR A 4 40.12 9.51 -36.13
C THR A 4 40.19 10.37 -34.85
N ASP A 5 40.31 9.69 -33.70
CA ASP A 5 41.48 9.67 -32.81
C ASP A 5 42.14 10.96 -32.23
N PHE A 6 42.12 11.00 -30.88
CA PHE A 6 43.22 11.29 -29.93
C PHE A 6 43.99 12.66 -30.00
N THR A 7 44.50 13.27 -28.93
CA THR A 7 44.85 12.80 -27.55
C THR A 7 44.62 13.88 -26.47
N THR A 8 44.55 13.42 -25.23
CA THR A 8 44.55 14.13 -23.94
C THR A 8 45.93 14.70 -23.53
N GLU A 9 45.98 15.75 -22.67
CA GLU A 9 46.45 15.67 -21.25
C GLU A 9 46.83 17.02 -20.56
N ILE A 10 46.23 17.23 -19.39
CA ILE A 10 46.79 17.74 -18.10
C ILE A 10 47.22 19.23 -17.90
N SER A 11 46.47 19.86 -16.98
CA SER A 11 46.67 20.93 -15.95
C SER A 11 48.11 21.32 -15.49
N PRO A 12 48.36 22.40 -14.68
CA PRO A 12 47.42 23.07 -13.75
C PRO A 12 47.53 24.61 -13.52
N GLU A 13 46.69 25.10 -12.58
CA GLU A 13 46.81 26.31 -11.73
C GLU A 13 46.82 27.73 -12.35
N ILE A 14 45.82 28.55 -11.96
CA ILE A 14 45.92 29.81 -11.19
C ILE A 14 44.57 30.57 -11.28
N SER A 15 44.06 31.02 -10.12
CA SER A 15 42.98 32.03 -9.99
C SER A 15 43.53 33.24 -9.21
N PRO A 16 42.81 34.37 -9.08
CA PRO A 16 41.66 34.87 -9.86
C PRO A 16 41.93 36.29 -10.44
N GLU A 17 41.08 36.79 -11.37
CA GLU A 17 40.70 38.22 -11.36
C GLU A 17 39.43 38.53 -12.18
N ILE A 18 38.77 39.64 -11.84
CA ILE A 18 37.41 40.03 -12.26
C ILE A 18 37.46 40.93 -13.50
N ASN A 19 36.60 40.71 -14.51
CA ASN A 19 35.82 41.80 -15.13
C ASN A 19 34.68 41.34 -16.05
N GLY A 20 33.58 42.11 -16.03
CA GLY A 20 32.29 41.76 -16.58
C GLY A 20 32.12 41.83 -18.11
N GLY A 21 31.01 41.25 -18.57
CA GLY A 21 30.53 41.34 -19.96
C GLY A 21 29.07 40.91 -20.10
N LYS A 22 28.15 41.87 -20.23
CA LYS A 22 26.75 41.61 -20.60
C LYS A 22 26.66 41.12 -22.04
N ILE A 23 25.87 40.08 -22.30
CA ILE A 23 25.33 39.79 -23.64
C ILE A 23 23.82 39.58 -23.51
N SER A 24 23.05 40.32 -24.31
CA SER A 24 21.59 40.23 -24.37
C SER A 24 21.13 39.07 -25.24
N ARG A 25 19.95 38.52 -24.92
CA ARG A 25 19.12 37.78 -25.89
C ARG A 25 17.77 38.46 -26.02
N THR A 26 17.38 38.71 -27.26
CA THR A 26 16.08 39.26 -27.66
C THR A 26 15.08 38.14 -27.98
N PRO A 27 13.80 38.30 -27.62
CA PRO A 27 12.70 37.62 -28.31
C PRO A 27 12.07 38.55 -29.37
N LEU A 28 11.69 37.99 -30.53
CA LEU A 28 10.71 38.63 -31.41
C LEU A 28 9.33 38.52 -30.78
N GLY A 29 8.55 39.60 -30.82
CA GLY A 29 7.10 39.55 -30.58
C GLY A 29 6.31 39.84 -31.85
N ILE A 30 5.06 39.40 -31.90
CA ILE A 30 3.98 40.07 -32.63
C ILE A 30 2.79 40.17 -31.67
N ALA A 31 2.20 41.36 -31.59
CA ALA A 31 1.13 41.72 -30.65
C ALA A 31 -0.13 42.16 -31.40
N HIS A 32 -1.25 42.23 -30.67
CA HIS A 32 -2.36 43.21 -30.78
C HIS A 32 -3.57 42.72 -29.96
N GLN A 33 -4.45 43.53 -29.34
CA GLN A 33 -4.57 44.98 -29.05
C GLN A 33 -5.84 45.11 -28.13
N ILE A 34 -5.99 45.98 -27.13
CA ILE A 34 -6.48 47.39 -27.16
C ILE A 34 -6.57 47.89 -25.68
N VAL A 35 -6.41 49.20 -25.46
CA VAL A 35 -6.40 49.94 -24.17
C VAL A 35 -7.83 50.22 -23.61
N PRO A 36 -8.05 50.64 -22.35
CA PRO A 36 -7.94 52.07 -22.01
C PRO A 36 -7.50 52.46 -20.57
N ASP A 37 -6.65 53.50 -20.51
CA ASP A 37 -6.65 54.72 -19.68
C ASP A 37 -6.89 54.75 -18.15
N THR A 38 -6.13 55.66 -17.53
CA THR A 38 -6.03 56.06 -16.10
C THR A 38 -7.15 56.99 -15.60
N ILE A 39 -7.36 57.07 -14.27
CA ILE A 39 -7.53 58.33 -13.49
C ILE A 39 -7.36 58.11 -11.97
N THR A 40 -6.98 59.17 -11.25
CA THR A 40 -6.57 59.20 -9.83
C THR A 40 -7.65 59.73 -8.87
N ALA A 41 -7.66 59.28 -7.60
CA ALA A 41 -7.74 60.09 -6.35
C ALA A 41 -8.79 59.74 -5.24
N ILE A 42 -8.26 59.35 -4.06
CA ILE A 42 -8.54 59.81 -2.66
C ILE A 42 -10.00 59.88 -2.12
N LEU A 43 -10.30 59.14 -1.03
CA LEU A 43 -10.75 59.65 0.31
C LEU A 43 -11.04 58.54 1.34
N GLN A 44 -10.79 58.81 2.64
CA GLN A 44 -11.16 57.97 3.82
C GLN A 44 -12.59 58.29 4.32
N PRO A 45 -13.15 57.52 5.29
CA PRO A 45 -13.16 58.06 6.67
C PRO A 45 -13.04 57.03 7.82
N THR A 46 -13.00 57.56 9.05
CA THR A 46 -12.77 56.90 10.36
C THR A 46 -14.06 56.65 11.19
N SER A 47 -13.91 56.01 12.36
CA SER A 47 -14.95 55.56 13.30
C SER A 47 -15.07 56.37 14.60
N GLN A 48 -16.26 56.36 15.23
CA GLN A 48 -16.64 56.73 16.62
C GLN A 48 -18.19 56.61 16.77
N GLU A 49 -18.89 56.40 17.91
CA GLU A 49 -18.63 55.92 19.29
C GLU A 49 -20.01 55.78 20.04
N LEU A 50 -20.08 55.12 21.23
CA LEU A 50 -20.94 55.41 22.44
C LEU A 50 -21.62 54.22 23.21
N THR A 51 -21.05 53.92 24.39
CA THR A 51 -21.62 53.70 25.77
C THR A 51 -23.15 53.76 26.07
N ALA A 52 -23.74 53.21 27.18
CA ALA A 52 -23.32 52.28 28.26
C ALA A 52 -24.47 51.86 29.27
N ILE A 53 -24.42 50.60 29.76
CA ILE A 53 -24.62 50.00 31.13
C ILE A 53 -25.73 50.45 32.15
N SER A 54 -26.31 49.42 32.83
CA SER A 54 -27.01 49.31 34.17
C SER A 54 -28.54 49.46 34.26
N GLY A 55 -29.28 48.69 35.09
CA GLY A 55 -28.97 47.50 35.94
C GLY A 55 -30.10 47.21 36.99
N LEU A 56 -30.12 46.04 37.67
CA LEU A 56 -30.80 45.73 38.97
C LEU A 56 -30.76 44.22 39.36
N PRO A 57 -30.78 43.86 40.67
CA PRO A 57 -31.19 42.51 41.14
C PRO A 57 -32.15 42.47 42.38
N SER A 58 -32.64 41.25 42.71
CA SER A 58 -33.19 40.74 44.02
C SER A 58 -34.73 40.55 44.27
N VAL A 59 -35.26 39.39 43.82
CA VAL A 59 -35.83 38.23 44.58
C VAL A 59 -36.99 38.38 45.64
N ASP A 60 -38.15 37.77 45.30
CA ASP A 60 -39.02 36.75 45.99
C ASP A 60 -39.44 36.89 47.50
N PRO A 61 -40.71 36.55 47.91
CA PRO A 61 -41.13 35.14 48.14
C PRO A 61 -42.60 34.70 47.87
N SER A 62 -42.77 33.41 47.50
CA SER A 62 -43.93 32.49 47.70
C SER A 62 -45.18 32.66 46.80
N ILE A 63 -45.62 31.68 45.99
CA ILE A 63 -45.91 30.25 46.25
C ILE A 63 -45.53 29.34 45.05
N GLU A 64 -45.36 28.03 45.29
CA GLU A 64 -44.67 27.02 44.44
C GLU A 64 -45.24 26.66 43.03
N PRO A 65 -44.44 26.03 42.15
CA PRO A 65 -44.67 26.02 40.69
C PRO A 65 -45.01 24.65 40.05
N LEU A 66 -45.47 24.71 38.80
CA LEU A 66 -45.25 23.68 37.76
C LEU A 66 -44.81 24.40 36.46
N PRO A 67 -43.96 23.79 35.61
CA PRO A 67 -43.26 24.53 34.56
C PRO A 67 -43.94 24.48 33.18
N GLU A 68 -44.22 25.64 32.60
CA GLU A 68 -44.35 25.79 31.13
C GLU A 68 -43.55 27.00 30.63
N ASN A 69 -42.79 26.74 29.56
CA ASN A 69 -42.79 27.46 28.27
C ASN A 69 -43.48 28.85 28.25
N PRO A 70 -42.86 29.90 27.65
CA PRO A 70 -43.14 30.09 26.22
C PRO A 70 -42.07 30.82 25.39
N ALA A 71 -42.29 30.85 24.08
CA ALA A 71 -41.71 31.80 23.12
C ALA A 71 -42.65 33.00 22.86
N THR A 72 -42.22 33.88 21.94
CA THR A 72 -42.83 35.10 21.34
C THR A 72 -42.41 36.44 21.99
N ASP A 73 -42.06 37.48 21.24
CA ASP A 73 -42.64 37.96 19.97
C ASP A 73 -41.61 38.61 19.00
N ALA A 74 -42.01 38.93 17.76
CA ALA A 74 -41.10 39.22 16.63
C ALA A 74 -41.37 40.54 15.88
N THR A 75 -40.35 41.06 15.15
CA THR A 75 -40.51 41.84 13.89
C THR A 75 -39.19 41.90 13.06
N ASP A 76 -39.28 41.51 11.78
CA ASP A 76 -38.44 41.89 10.61
C ASP A 76 -36.92 41.58 10.56
N PRO A 77 -36.39 41.20 9.37
CA PRO A 77 -36.62 39.91 8.76
C PRO A 77 -35.31 39.12 8.66
N VAL A 78 -35.28 37.92 9.26
CA VAL A 78 -34.14 37.00 9.08
C VAL A 78 -34.10 36.59 7.61
N THR A 79 -32.99 36.89 6.93
CA THR A 79 -32.67 36.27 5.63
C THR A 79 -32.53 34.78 5.87
N GLY A 80 -33.56 34.03 5.51
CA GLY A 80 -33.78 32.67 5.99
C GLY A 80 -32.56 31.78 5.76
N GLU A 81 -32.08 31.17 6.84
CA GLU A 81 -31.21 30.01 6.77
C GLU A 81 -31.92 28.93 5.95
N GLY A 82 -31.45 28.73 4.72
CA GLY A 82 -31.88 27.63 3.89
C GLY A 82 -31.41 26.34 4.52
N LEU A 83 -32.31 25.66 5.24
CA LEU A 83 -32.08 24.33 5.80
C LEU A 83 -31.55 23.44 4.67
N ASN A 84 -30.27 23.05 4.73
CA ASN A 84 -29.64 22.33 3.63
C ASN A 84 -30.15 20.88 3.61
N LEU A 85 -31.25 20.66 2.90
CA LEU A 85 -31.89 19.35 2.72
C LEU A 85 -30.98 18.32 2.01
N GLN A 86 -29.83 18.73 1.46
CA GLN A 86 -28.82 17.81 0.92
C GLN A 86 -27.91 17.18 1.99
N ALA A 87 -27.95 17.67 3.24
CA ALA A 87 -27.15 17.16 4.37
C ALA A 87 -27.97 16.25 5.32
N LEU A 88 -29.14 15.78 4.91
CA LEU A 88 -29.92 14.80 5.67
C LEU A 88 -29.53 13.38 5.25
N PRO A 89 -29.36 12.43 6.20
CA PRO A 89 -29.03 11.05 5.87
C PRO A 89 -30.13 10.42 5.01
N LEU A 90 -29.73 9.52 4.09
CA LEU A 90 -30.68 8.77 3.27
C LEU A 90 -31.66 8.02 4.17
N SER A 91 -32.96 8.23 3.89
CA SER A 91 -34.04 7.59 4.63
C SER A 91 -34.99 6.88 3.68
N PHE A 92 -35.39 5.68 4.08
CA PHE A 92 -36.37 4.87 3.35
C PHE A 92 -37.76 5.32 3.78
N ILE A 93 -38.50 5.93 2.86
CA ILE A 93 -39.85 6.45 3.10
C ILE A 93 -40.87 5.38 2.69
N ALA A 94 -41.66 4.88 3.64
CA ALA A 94 -42.67 3.85 3.40
C ALA A 94 -43.85 4.39 2.57
N ASN A 95 -44.37 3.61 1.61
CA ASN A 95 -45.55 4.00 0.86
C ASN A 95 -46.84 3.81 1.69
N GLN A 96 -47.47 4.91 2.07
CA GLN A 96 -48.77 5.00 2.75
C GLN A 96 -49.89 5.44 1.77
N GLY A 97 -49.66 5.31 0.46
CA GLY A 97 -50.57 5.76 -0.60
C GLY A 97 -50.15 7.06 -1.30
N GLN A 98 -48.99 7.64 -0.95
CA GLN A 98 -48.47 8.83 -1.62
C GLN A 98 -47.75 8.52 -2.95
N PHE A 99 -47.37 7.25 -3.21
CA PHE A 99 -46.70 6.78 -4.44
C PHE A 99 -47.55 5.73 -5.18
N ASP A 100 -47.08 5.29 -6.36
CA ASP A 100 -47.72 4.22 -7.13
C ASP A 100 -47.93 2.95 -6.27
N PRO A 101 -49.08 2.26 -6.35
CA PRO A 101 -49.37 1.08 -5.52
C PRO A 101 -48.41 -0.10 -5.68
N THR A 102 -47.58 -0.13 -6.73
CA THR A 102 -46.53 -1.15 -6.93
C THR A 102 -45.24 -0.86 -6.16
N VAL A 103 -45.05 0.36 -5.66
CA VAL A 103 -43.87 0.79 -4.89
C VAL A 103 -44.08 0.52 -3.41
N HIS A 104 -43.14 -0.20 -2.79
CA HIS A 104 -43.11 -0.43 -1.35
C HIS A 104 -42.54 0.77 -0.59
N SER A 105 -41.41 1.28 -1.06
CA SER A 105 -40.67 2.38 -0.43
C SER A 105 -39.83 3.16 -1.43
N VAL A 106 -39.51 4.40 -1.09
CA VAL A 106 -38.66 5.29 -1.90
C VAL A 106 -37.53 5.84 -1.03
N VAL A 107 -36.33 5.89 -1.60
CA VAL A 107 -35.17 6.63 -1.09
C VAL A 107 -34.89 7.79 -2.05
N LYS A 108 -34.56 8.96 -1.50
CA LYS A 108 -34.27 10.17 -2.27
C LYS A 108 -32.93 10.77 -1.86
N GLY A 109 -32.00 10.87 -2.81
CA GLY A 109 -30.75 11.62 -2.68
C GLY A 109 -30.78 12.93 -3.48
N ALA A 110 -29.67 13.66 -3.49
CA ALA A 110 -29.56 14.98 -4.12
C ALA A 110 -29.70 14.96 -5.66
N LYS A 111 -29.32 13.86 -6.33
CA LYS A 111 -29.37 13.70 -7.80
C LYS A 111 -30.34 12.63 -8.30
N GLN A 112 -30.71 11.66 -7.43
CA GLN A 112 -31.46 10.46 -7.81
C GLN A 112 -32.56 10.10 -6.81
N ALA A 113 -33.59 9.41 -7.30
CA ALA A 113 -34.63 8.77 -6.51
C ALA A 113 -34.71 7.29 -6.89
N ILE A 114 -34.74 6.42 -5.87
CA ILE A 114 -34.74 4.97 -6.03
C ILE A 114 -36.02 4.43 -5.39
N ALA A 115 -36.83 3.71 -6.19
CA ALA A 115 -38.05 3.09 -5.74
C ALA A 115 -37.90 1.56 -5.69
N PHE A 116 -38.28 0.98 -4.57
CA PHE A 116 -38.18 -0.45 -4.29
C PHE A 116 -39.55 -1.11 -4.51
N THR A 117 -39.61 -2.13 -5.35
CA THR A 117 -40.80 -2.98 -5.57
C THR A 117 -40.43 -4.45 -5.31
N PRO A 118 -41.41 -5.35 -5.10
CA PRO A 118 -41.12 -6.76 -4.82
C PRO A 118 -40.37 -7.51 -5.94
N ASP A 119 -40.50 -7.07 -7.20
CA ASP A 119 -39.95 -7.72 -8.39
C ASP A 119 -38.71 -7.03 -8.99
N LYS A 120 -38.42 -5.77 -8.62
CA LYS A 120 -37.37 -4.95 -9.23
C LYS A 120 -37.05 -3.69 -8.41
N ILE A 121 -35.93 -3.06 -8.77
CA ILE A 121 -35.52 -1.75 -8.25
C ILE A 121 -35.47 -0.75 -9.41
N LEU A 122 -35.99 0.44 -9.15
CA LEU A 122 -36.29 1.46 -10.14
C LEU A 122 -35.45 2.71 -9.85
N PHE A 123 -34.52 3.03 -10.73
CA PHE A 123 -33.64 4.21 -10.63
C PHE A 123 -34.12 5.32 -11.56
N ASN A 124 -34.16 6.56 -11.05
CA ASN A 124 -34.57 7.75 -11.81
C ASN A 124 -33.88 9.02 -11.26
N SER A 125 -33.83 10.08 -12.06
CA SER A 125 -33.34 11.41 -11.63
C SER A 125 -34.27 12.07 -10.60
N ALA A 126 -33.71 12.88 -9.70
CA ALA A 126 -34.47 13.53 -8.61
C ALA A 126 -35.53 14.53 -9.10
N ASP A 127 -35.30 15.18 -10.25
CA ASP A 127 -36.15 16.27 -10.77
C ASP A 127 -37.39 15.78 -11.55
N GLN A 128 -37.31 14.61 -12.19
CA GLN A 128 -38.39 14.04 -13.01
C GLN A 128 -39.54 13.42 -12.19
N TRP A 129 -39.45 13.44 -10.86
CA TRP A 129 -40.35 12.70 -9.97
C TRP A 129 -41.72 13.39 -9.72
N GLN A 130 -41.92 14.62 -10.22
CA GLN A 130 -43.19 15.35 -10.05
C GLN A 130 -44.29 14.96 -11.05
N SER A 131 -44.01 14.18 -12.11
CA SER A 131 -45.02 13.72 -13.05
C SER A 131 -45.55 12.32 -12.72
N GLU A 132 -46.87 12.12 -12.82
CA GLU A 132 -47.60 10.85 -12.65
C GLU A 132 -47.25 9.74 -13.68
N LYS A 133 -46.16 9.92 -14.44
CA LYS A 133 -45.56 8.94 -15.34
C LYS A 133 -44.05 9.02 -15.19
N LEU A 134 -43.41 7.88 -14.91
CA LEU A 134 -41.96 7.73 -14.82
C LEU A 134 -41.39 7.43 -16.23
N PRO A 135 -40.71 8.37 -16.93
CA PRO A 135 -40.41 8.17 -18.36
C PRO A 135 -39.06 7.49 -18.64
N ASN A 136 -38.09 7.62 -17.73
CA ASN A 136 -36.67 7.28 -17.96
C ASN A 136 -36.12 6.36 -16.85
N LEU A 137 -36.65 5.15 -16.76
CA LEU A 137 -36.31 4.19 -15.71
C LEU A 137 -35.15 3.28 -16.14
N VAL A 138 -34.02 3.36 -15.43
CA VAL A 138 -33.14 2.20 -15.31
C VAL A 138 -33.79 1.23 -14.32
N GLN A 139 -33.85 -0.04 -14.69
CA GLN A 139 -34.46 -1.08 -13.86
C GLN A 139 -33.44 -2.18 -13.61
N LEU A 140 -33.19 -2.49 -12.34
CA LEU A 140 -32.53 -3.71 -11.89
C LEU A 140 -33.62 -4.75 -11.61
N THR A 141 -33.57 -5.87 -12.32
CA THR A 141 -34.43 -7.02 -12.08
C THR A 141 -33.59 -8.20 -11.61
N PHE A 142 -34.25 -9.16 -10.93
CA PHE A 142 -33.62 -10.33 -10.34
C PHE A 142 -34.06 -11.62 -11.05
N PRO A 143 -33.52 -11.96 -12.25
CA PRO A 143 -33.80 -13.23 -12.91
C PRO A 143 -33.65 -14.44 -11.96
N GLY A 144 -34.67 -15.28 -11.88
CA GLY A 144 -34.69 -16.46 -11.00
C GLY A 144 -35.18 -16.22 -9.58
N ALA A 145 -35.43 -14.97 -9.17
CA ALA A 145 -35.91 -14.65 -7.82
C ALA A 145 -37.30 -15.20 -7.51
N ASN A 146 -37.58 -15.31 -6.20
CA ASN A 146 -38.87 -15.73 -5.68
C ASN A 146 -39.99 -14.73 -6.07
N LYS A 147 -41.16 -15.25 -6.46
CA LYS A 147 -42.25 -14.40 -7.00
C LYS A 147 -43.06 -13.63 -5.94
N ASN A 148 -42.84 -13.94 -4.67
CA ASN A 148 -43.59 -13.41 -3.52
C ASN A 148 -42.65 -12.84 -2.44
N THR A 149 -41.44 -12.40 -2.82
CA THR A 149 -40.43 -11.83 -1.91
C THR A 149 -41.05 -10.76 -1.02
N GLN A 150 -40.88 -10.90 0.29
CA GLN A 150 -41.35 -9.90 1.26
C GLN A 150 -40.26 -8.85 1.45
N ILE A 151 -40.67 -7.59 1.62
CA ILE A 151 -39.77 -6.48 1.93
C ILE A 151 -40.14 -5.98 3.34
N ASP A 152 -39.24 -6.15 4.29
CA ASP A 152 -39.38 -5.60 5.64
C ASP A 152 -38.47 -4.38 5.82
N PHE A 153 -38.86 -3.44 6.69
CA PHE A 153 -38.02 -2.28 7.04
C PHE A 153 -37.03 -2.61 8.16
N LEU A 154 -35.86 -1.97 8.10
CA LEU A 154 -34.83 -2.02 9.14
C LEU A 154 -34.77 -0.67 9.86
N ASP A 155 -34.82 -0.72 11.19
CA ASP A 155 -34.65 0.39 12.15
C ASP A 155 -35.43 1.69 11.84
N SER A 156 -36.50 1.93 12.61
CA SER A 156 -37.28 3.19 12.52
C SER A 156 -36.42 4.40 12.93
N LEU A 157 -36.39 5.40 12.06
CA LEU A 157 -35.72 6.68 12.32
C LEU A 157 -36.65 7.64 13.07
N PRO A 158 -36.12 8.60 13.86
CA PRO A 158 -36.94 9.59 14.58
C PRO A 158 -37.67 10.59 13.67
N GLY A 159 -37.22 10.74 12.41
CA GLY A 159 -37.80 11.67 11.43
C GLY A 159 -39.04 11.11 10.73
N VAL A 160 -39.93 11.99 10.31
CA VAL A 160 -41.11 11.66 9.49
C VAL A 160 -41.22 12.55 8.27
N SER A 161 -41.80 12.01 7.19
CA SER A 161 -42.03 12.71 5.92
C SER A 161 -43.48 13.16 5.78
N ASN A 162 -43.71 14.33 5.16
CA ASN A 162 -45.04 14.90 4.92
C ASN A 162 -45.22 15.28 3.45
N PHE A 163 -46.31 14.81 2.83
CA PHE A 163 -46.63 14.98 1.41
C PHE A 163 -47.90 15.81 1.25
N ILE A 164 -47.72 17.13 1.10
CA ILE A 164 -48.79 18.13 1.00
C ILE A 164 -49.09 18.37 -0.48
N LYS A 165 -50.09 17.66 -1.03
CA LYS A 165 -50.45 17.73 -2.46
C LYS A 165 -51.63 18.66 -2.73
N GLY A 166 -51.32 19.92 -3.06
CA GLY A 166 -52.32 20.95 -3.39
C GLY A 166 -53.11 21.48 -2.19
N GLU A 167 -54.11 22.31 -2.45
CA GLU A 167 -54.84 23.05 -1.40
C GLU A 167 -55.84 22.22 -0.58
N ASN A 168 -56.18 21.00 -1.01
CA ASN A 168 -57.16 20.14 -0.32
C ASN A 168 -56.48 19.23 0.73
N PRO A 169 -56.76 19.40 2.05
CA PRO A 169 -56.13 18.60 3.09
C PRO A 169 -56.41 17.09 3.02
N GLU A 170 -57.54 16.69 2.41
CA GLU A 170 -57.87 15.26 2.20
C GLU A 170 -56.88 14.56 1.23
N ASN A 171 -56.07 15.32 0.49
CA ASN A 171 -55.02 14.80 -0.39
C ASN A 171 -53.63 14.77 0.28
N TRP A 172 -53.52 15.18 1.55
CA TRP A 172 -52.24 15.27 2.26
C TRP A 172 -51.94 13.95 3.00
N VAL A 173 -50.76 13.39 2.78
CA VAL A 173 -50.27 12.22 3.53
C VAL A 173 -49.21 12.71 4.51
N THR A 174 -49.51 12.66 5.80
CA THR A 174 -48.67 13.23 6.87
C THR A 174 -48.16 12.17 7.83
N ASN A 175 -47.07 12.47 8.54
CA ASN A 175 -46.42 11.59 9.52
C ASN A 175 -46.00 10.22 8.94
N VAL A 176 -45.53 10.19 7.69
CA VAL A 176 -45.01 8.97 7.07
C VAL A 176 -43.69 8.59 7.75
N PRO A 177 -43.54 7.37 8.32
CA PRO A 177 -42.32 6.96 9.00
C PRO A 177 -41.15 6.77 8.03
N ASN A 178 -39.96 7.15 8.49
CA ASN A 178 -38.69 6.93 7.82
C ASN A 178 -37.93 5.76 8.49
N TYR A 179 -37.13 5.03 7.72
CA TYR A 179 -36.34 3.88 8.18
C TYR A 179 -34.89 3.96 7.69
N ALA A 180 -33.97 3.29 8.38
CA ALA A 180 -32.54 3.26 8.05
C ALA A 180 -32.21 2.26 6.92
N GLY A 181 -33.07 1.26 6.70
CA GLY A 181 -32.89 0.26 5.66
C GLY A 181 -34.14 -0.53 5.33
N LEU A 182 -33.98 -1.53 4.48
CA LEU A 182 -34.96 -2.58 4.20
C LEU A 182 -34.25 -3.89 3.88
N ILE A 183 -35.00 -4.99 3.90
CA ILE A 183 -34.50 -6.32 3.52
C ILE A 183 -35.55 -7.05 2.67
N TYR A 184 -35.12 -7.52 1.50
CA TYR A 184 -35.82 -8.51 0.70
C TYR A 184 -35.52 -9.89 1.29
N GLN A 185 -36.49 -10.48 1.97
CA GLN A 185 -36.35 -11.80 2.60
C GLN A 185 -36.52 -12.92 1.58
N GLU A 186 -35.59 -13.88 1.56
CA GLU A 186 -35.60 -15.01 0.61
C GLU A 186 -35.81 -14.51 -0.83
N LEU A 187 -35.04 -13.51 -1.27
CA LEU A 187 -35.05 -13.02 -2.65
C LEU A 187 -34.73 -14.18 -3.62
N TYR A 188 -33.74 -14.98 -3.26
CA TYR A 188 -33.51 -16.33 -3.80
C TYR A 188 -33.59 -17.35 -2.67
N ASN A 189 -33.66 -18.63 -3.00
CA ASN A 189 -33.74 -19.70 -2.00
C ASN A 189 -32.49 -19.70 -1.11
N GLY A 190 -32.66 -19.30 0.16
CA GLY A 190 -31.62 -19.11 1.15
C GLY A 190 -30.76 -17.87 0.96
N ILE A 191 -31.22 -16.84 0.24
CA ILE A 191 -30.47 -15.59 0.01
C ILE A 191 -31.38 -14.37 0.23
N ASP A 192 -31.02 -13.55 1.21
CA ASP A 192 -31.64 -12.25 1.45
C ASP A 192 -30.88 -11.14 0.70
N LEU A 193 -31.56 -10.06 0.32
CA LEU A 193 -30.92 -8.83 -0.19
C LEU A 193 -31.30 -7.67 0.72
N LYS A 194 -30.32 -7.19 1.50
CA LYS A 194 -30.47 -6.06 2.42
C LYS A 194 -30.03 -4.78 1.73
N TYR A 195 -30.79 -3.70 1.92
CA TYR A 195 -30.39 -2.34 1.60
C TYR A 195 -30.33 -1.48 2.86
N SER A 196 -29.32 -0.62 2.98
CA SER A 196 -29.19 0.32 4.09
C SER A 196 -28.62 1.67 3.62
N GLY A 197 -29.07 2.74 4.28
CA GLY A 197 -28.54 4.09 4.10
C GLY A 197 -27.46 4.34 5.13
N LEU A 198 -26.20 4.17 4.72
CA LEU A 198 -25.04 4.60 5.50
C LEU A 198 -24.49 5.86 4.82
N ASP A 199 -24.20 6.90 5.60
CA ASP A 199 -23.37 8.05 5.20
C ASP A 199 -23.79 8.70 3.86
N SER A 200 -25.10 8.81 3.67
CA SER A 200 -25.77 9.40 2.49
C SER A 200 -25.67 8.63 1.16
N GLU A 201 -25.23 7.37 1.17
CA GLU A 201 -25.28 6.46 0.01
C GLU A 201 -26.06 5.16 0.28
N LEU A 202 -26.53 4.53 -0.79
CA LEU A 202 -27.35 3.32 -0.74
C LEU A 202 -26.46 2.08 -0.87
N LYS A 203 -26.27 1.34 0.23
CA LYS A 203 -25.51 0.09 0.24
C LYS A 203 -26.43 -1.13 0.09
N SER A 204 -25.97 -2.14 -0.64
CA SER A 204 -26.60 -3.47 -0.76
C SER A 204 -25.71 -4.59 -0.22
N ASP A 205 -26.27 -5.48 0.60
CA ASP A 205 -25.63 -6.72 1.02
C ASP A 205 -26.46 -7.93 0.52
N PHE A 206 -25.88 -8.88 -0.22
CA PHE A 206 -26.50 -10.20 -0.40
C PHE A 206 -26.05 -11.12 0.74
N ILE A 207 -27.01 -11.65 1.49
CA ILE A 207 -26.77 -12.51 2.66
C ILE A 207 -27.16 -13.93 2.29
N VAL A 208 -26.17 -14.75 1.93
CA VAL A 208 -26.32 -16.13 1.50
C VAL A 208 -26.23 -17.03 2.74
N GLN A 209 -27.35 -17.64 3.11
CA GLN A 209 -27.47 -18.49 4.29
C GLN A 209 -26.67 -19.80 4.11
N PRO A 210 -26.26 -20.48 5.20
CA PRO A 210 -25.51 -21.75 5.12
C PRO A 210 -26.19 -22.79 4.20
N GLY A 211 -25.44 -23.30 3.23
CA GLY A 211 -25.88 -24.28 2.24
C GLY A 211 -26.67 -23.71 1.05
N ALA A 212 -26.93 -22.39 0.99
CA ALA A 212 -27.51 -21.75 -0.19
C ALA A 212 -26.45 -21.53 -1.29
N ASP A 213 -26.88 -21.59 -2.56
CA ASP A 213 -25.97 -21.42 -3.71
C ASP A 213 -25.94 -19.95 -4.17
N PRO A 214 -24.81 -19.22 -4.04
CA PRO A 214 -24.69 -17.84 -4.51
C PRO A 214 -24.77 -17.72 -6.04
N SER A 215 -24.59 -18.80 -6.81
CA SER A 215 -24.72 -18.79 -8.27
C SER A 215 -26.14 -18.47 -8.75
N GLN A 216 -27.12 -18.51 -7.84
CA GLN A 216 -28.50 -18.06 -8.01
C GLN A 216 -28.64 -16.54 -8.20
N ILE A 217 -27.65 -15.72 -7.80
CA ILE A 217 -27.75 -14.26 -7.88
C ILE A 217 -27.45 -13.78 -9.31
N TRP A 218 -28.44 -13.18 -9.95
CA TRP A 218 -28.37 -12.64 -11.31
C TRP A 218 -28.97 -11.23 -11.30
N LEU A 219 -28.19 -10.24 -11.72
CA LEU A 219 -28.57 -8.82 -11.70
C LEU A 219 -28.74 -8.35 -13.14
N GLN A 220 -29.98 -8.18 -13.60
CA GLN A 220 -30.24 -7.75 -14.98
C GLN A 220 -30.63 -6.27 -15.02
N TYR A 221 -29.80 -5.47 -15.67
CA TYR A 221 -30.02 -4.04 -15.86
C TYR A 221 -30.70 -3.77 -17.21
N SER A 222 -31.73 -2.94 -17.21
CA SER A 222 -32.39 -2.46 -18.43
C SER A 222 -32.62 -0.95 -18.36
N GLY A 223 -32.68 -0.29 -19.52
CA GLY A 223 -32.72 1.18 -19.60
C GLY A 223 -31.35 1.87 -19.53
N VAL A 224 -30.26 1.10 -19.36
CA VAL A 224 -28.88 1.59 -19.47
C VAL A 224 -28.44 1.67 -20.94
N GLU A 225 -27.62 2.66 -21.26
CA GLU A 225 -27.03 2.90 -22.59
C GLU A 225 -25.85 1.97 -22.85
N ASN A 226 -25.06 1.69 -21.81
CA ASN A 226 -23.93 0.76 -21.82
C ASN A 226 -23.69 0.19 -20.41
N ILE A 227 -23.01 -0.95 -20.34
CA ILE A 227 -22.57 -1.59 -19.10
C ILE A 227 -21.18 -2.21 -19.33
N SER A 228 -20.26 -2.00 -18.40
CA SER A 228 -18.87 -2.46 -18.50
C SER A 228 -18.27 -2.73 -17.13
N ILE A 229 -17.21 -3.52 -17.07
CA ILE A 229 -16.37 -3.67 -15.87
C ILE A 229 -15.08 -2.88 -16.14
N ARG A 230 -14.72 -2.00 -15.21
CA ARG A 230 -13.49 -1.18 -15.23
C ARG A 230 -12.30 -2.01 -14.71
N GLU A 231 -11.07 -1.57 -14.98
CA GLU A 231 -9.85 -2.33 -14.65
C GLU A 231 -9.65 -2.57 -13.14
N ASP A 232 -10.23 -1.72 -12.30
CA ASP A 232 -10.32 -1.88 -10.83
C ASP A 232 -11.41 -2.87 -10.37
N GLY A 233 -12.12 -3.50 -11.31
CA GLY A 233 -13.20 -4.45 -11.04
C GLY A 233 -14.56 -3.81 -10.75
N ALA A 234 -14.70 -2.48 -10.82
CA ALA A 234 -15.98 -1.81 -10.63
C ALA A 234 -16.93 -2.02 -11.83
N LEU A 235 -18.23 -2.21 -11.56
CA LEU A 235 -19.29 -2.26 -12.56
C LEU A 235 -19.76 -0.83 -12.87
N VAL A 236 -19.63 -0.43 -14.13
CA VAL A 236 -20.02 0.89 -14.63
C VAL A 236 -21.28 0.76 -15.50
N LEU A 237 -22.31 1.53 -15.15
CA LEU A 237 -23.62 1.59 -15.82
C LEU A 237 -23.82 3.00 -16.39
N MET A 238 -23.75 3.13 -17.71
CA MET A 238 -24.05 4.40 -18.39
C MET A 238 -25.56 4.55 -18.50
N THR A 239 -26.15 5.58 -17.88
CA THR A 239 -27.59 5.81 -17.87
C THR A 239 -27.95 7.13 -18.55
N PRO A 240 -29.20 7.30 -19.05
CA PRO A 240 -29.67 8.57 -19.63
C PRO A 240 -29.67 9.77 -18.67
N PHE A 241 -29.38 9.56 -17.38
CA PHE A 241 -29.29 10.60 -16.35
C PHE A 241 -27.91 10.67 -15.64
N GLY A 242 -26.90 9.97 -16.17
CA GLY A 242 -25.52 9.97 -15.66
C GLY A 242 -24.92 8.58 -15.55
N GLU A 243 -23.65 8.52 -15.13
CA GLU A 243 -22.97 7.28 -14.78
C GLU A 243 -23.40 6.80 -13.39
N LEU A 244 -23.62 5.49 -13.23
CA LEU A 244 -23.80 4.83 -11.94
C LEU A 244 -22.73 3.74 -11.82
N VAL A 245 -22.01 3.70 -10.70
CA VAL A 245 -20.89 2.79 -10.47
C VAL A 245 -21.18 1.94 -9.23
N GLU A 246 -20.99 0.63 -9.33
CA GLU A 246 -20.98 -0.31 -8.21
C GLU A 246 -19.55 -0.88 -8.07
N ASN A 247 -18.94 -0.77 -6.88
CA ASN A 247 -17.55 -1.20 -6.68
C ASN A 247 -17.38 -2.72 -6.84
N ALA A 248 -16.13 -3.16 -7.03
CA ALA A 248 -15.78 -4.58 -7.02
C ALA A 248 -16.36 -5.29 -5.75
N PRO A 249 -16.89 -6.52 -5.88
CA PRO A 249 -17.56 -7.20 -4.78
C PRO A 249 -16.57 -7.68 -3.71
N ILE A 250 -16.68 -7.16 -2.49
CA ILE A 250 -16.02 -7.75 -1.33
C ILE A 250 -16.92 -8.87 -0.80
N VAL A 251 -16.41 -10.10 -0.78
CA VAL A 251 -17.15 -11.26 -0.26
C VAL A 251 -16.51 -11.74 1.02
N TYR A 252 -17.30 -12.11 2.03
CA TYR A 252 -16.78 -12.64 3.29
C TYR A 252 -17.72 -13.61 4.00
N GLN A 253 -17.19 -14.41 4.93
CA GLN A 253 -17.95 -15.22 5.88
C GLN A 253 -17.63 -14.84 7.31
N GLU A 254 -18.62 -14.86 8.20
CA GLU A 254 -18.38 -14.69 9.64
C GLU A 254 -18.17 -16.06 10.30
N ILE A 255 -16.94 -16.32 10.77
CA ILE A 255 -16.53 -17.60 11.36
C ILE A 255 -15.88 -17.32 12.71
N ASN A 256 -16.45 -17.85 13.80
CA ASN A 256 -16.00 -17.62 15.18
C ASN A 256 -15.90 -16.13 15.60
N GLY A 257 -16.59 -15.22 14.91
CA GLY A 257 -16.54 -13.77 15.16
C GLY A 257 -15.50 -13.01 14.33
N GLU A 258 -14.79 -13.67 13.41
CA GLU A 258 -13.88 -13.03 12.45
C GLU A 258 -14.47 -13.10 11.02
N LYS A 259 -14.18 -12.09 10.18
CA LYS A 259 -14.61 -12.02 8.77
C LYS A 259 -13.54 -12.62 7.86
N ILE A 260 -13.80 -13.80 7.31
CA ILE A 260 -12.93 -14.43 6.31
C ILE A 260 -13.32 -13.90 4.93
N TYR A 261 -12.50 -13.02 4.37
CA TYR A 261 -12.69 -12.49 3.01
C TYR A 261 -12.35 -13.53 1.95
N ILE A 262 -13.13 -13.53 0.85
CA ILE A 262 -13.05 -14.47 -0.25
C ILE A 262 -12.93 -13.67 -1.54
N PRO A 263 -11.90 -13.90 -2.39
CA PRO A 263 -11.75 -13.17 -3.64
C PRO A 263 -12.95 -13.41 -4.57
N ALA A 264 -13.50 -12.32 -5.09
CA ALA A 264 -14.64 -12.33 -6.00
C ALA A 264 -14.52 -11.22 -7.04
N GLN A 265 -15.24 -11.38 -8.15
CA GLN A 265 -15.33 -10.38 -9.22
C GLN A 265 -16.71 -10.41 -9.88
N TYR A 266 -17.08 -9.31 -10.55
CA TYR A 266 -18.22 -9.32 -11.45
C TYR A 266 -17.89 -10.12 -12.72
N ILE A 267 -18.88 -10.84 -13.23
CA ILE A 267 -18.91 -11.33 -14.61
C ILE A 267 -20.09 -10.66 -15.30
N LEU A 268 -19.78 -9.86 -16.34
CA LEU A 268 -20.77 -9.34 -17.26
C LEU A 268 -21.10 -10.41 -18.32
N THR A 269 -22.39 -10.71 -18.48
CA THR A 269 -22.91 -11.69 -19.44
C THR A 269 -23.83 -11.01 -20.46
N GLU A 270 -24.35 -11.78 -21.43
CA GLU A 270 -25.28 -11.26 -22.45
C GLU A 270 -26.51 -10.55 -21.83
N ASN A 271 -27.11 -9.62 -22.58
CA ASN A 271 -28.31 -8.87 -22.17
C ASN A 271 -28.15 -8.10 -20.85
N HIS A 272 -27.01 -7.43 -20.67
CA HIS A 272 -26.70 -6.53 -19.54
C HIS A 272 -26.93 -7.20 -18.17
N THR A 273 -26.55 -8.48 -18.08
CA THR A 273 -26.79 -9.30 -16.88
C THR A 273 -25.47 -9.60 -16.18
N VAL A 274 -25.39 -9.23 -14.91
CA VAL A 274 -24.20 -9.34 -14.07
C VAL A 274 -24.36 -10.50 -13.09
N ARG A 275 -23.26 -11.21 -12.85
CA ARG A 275 -23.15 -12.30 -11.87
C ARG A 275 -21.89 -12.11 -11.03
N PHE A 276 -21.82 -12.80 -9.90
CA PHE A 276 -20.60 -12.89 -9.09
C PHE A 276 -19.85 -14.18 -9.43
N GLU A 277 -18.55 -14.08 -9.68
CA GLU A 277 -17.62 -15.20 -9.55
C GLU A 277 -16.96 -15.10 -8.18
N ILE A 278 -16.99 -16.18 -7.41
CA ILE A 278 -16.55 -16.23 -6.02
C ILE A 278 -15.61 -17.43 -5.86
N SER A 279 -14.48 -17.21 -5.22
CA SER A 279 -13.51 -18.28 -4.91
C SER A 279 -14.06 -19.31 -3.92
N GLU A 280 -13.32 -20.39 -3.67
CA GLU A 280 -13.74 -21.45 -2.75
C GLU A 280 -14.01 -20.91 -1.33
N TYR A 281 -15.12 -21.33 -0.73
CA TYR A 281 -15.60 -20.88 0.58
C TYR A 281 -16.26 -22.03 1.35
N ASN A 282 -16.52 -21.86 2.65
CA ASN A 282 -17.07 -22.92 3.49
C ASN A 282 -18.61 -22.85 3.53
N PRO A 283 -19.35 -23.78 2.89
CA PRO A 283 -20.82 -23.67 2.77
C PRO A 283 -21.59 -23.81 4.10
N ASN A 284 -20.91 -24.10 5.22
CA ASN A 284 -21.55 -24.20 6.54
C ASN A 284 -21.73 -22.84 7.26
N TYR A 285 -21.22 -21.76 6.70
CA TYR A 285 -21.30 -20.41 7.27
C TYR A 285 -21.99 -19.44 6.31
N THR A 286 -22.62 -18.40 6.86
CA THR A 286 -23.23 -17.33 6.05
C THR A 286 -22.15 -16.65 5.21
N LEU A 287 -22.44 -16.45 3.93
CA LEU A 287 -21.59 -15.75 2.97
C LEU A 287 -22.26 -14.41 2.63
N VAL A 288 -21.55 -13.30 2.87
CA VAL A 288 -22.02 -11.95 2.57
C VAL A 288 -21.27 -11.42 1.35
N ILE A 289 -22.00 -10.91 0.38
CA ILE A 289 -21.47 -10.25 -0.82
C ILE A 289 -21.80 -8.75 -0.70
N ASP A 290 -20.76 -7.93 -0.61
CA ASP A 290 -20.77 -6.53 -0.21
C ASP A 290 -19.87 -5.72 -1.18
N PRO A 291 -20.43 -5.10 -2.23
CA PRO A 291 -19.66 -4.29 -3.17
C PRO A 291 -19.33 -2.89 -2.62
N THR A 292 -18.48 -2.80 -1.59
CA THR A 292 -17.95 -1.51 -1.09
C THR A 292 -16.47 -1.58 -0.67
N ILE A 293 -15.67 -0.64 -1.19
CA ILE A 293 -14.44 -0.17 -0.52
C ILE A 293 -14.84 0.95 0.47
N GLN A 294 -13.98 1.33 1.42
CA GLN A 294 -14.26 2.41 2.37
C GLN A 294 -13.61 3.75 1.96
N TYR A 295 -14.17 4.83 2.51
CA TYR A 295 -13.90 6.24 2.22
C TYR A 295 -12.52 6.55 1.59
N SER A 296 -12.54 7.12 0.38
CA SER A 296 -11.40 7.78 -0.23
C SER A 296 -11.83 9.03 -1.00
N SER A 297 -11.13 10.14 -0.81
CA SER A 297 -11.49 11.45 -1.36
C SER A 297 -10.26 12.25 -1.76
N TYR A 298 -10.40 13.09 -2.78
CA TYR A 298 -9.49 14.22 -2.98
C TYR A 298 -9.70 15.26 -1.87
N ILE A 299 -8.74 16.17 -1.70
CA ILE A 299 -8.85 17.39 -0.91
C ILE A 299 -8.05 18.52 -1.58
N GLY A 300 -8.76 19.46 -2.21
CA GLY A 300 -8.15 20.57 -2.93
C GLY A 300 -9.11 21.60 -3.51
N GLY A 301 -8.54 22.61 -4.15
CA GLY A 301 -9.21 23.62 -4.95
C GLY A 301 -8.63 23.66 -6.38
N SER A 302 -8.58 24.85 -6.97
CA SER A 302 -8.25 25.04 -8.39
C SER A 302 -6.77 24.93 -8.81
N LEU A 303 -5.81 24.72 -7.89
CA LEU A 303 -4.37 24.78 -8.14
C LEU A 303 -3.66 23.52 -7.62
N ARG A 304 -2.55 23.64 -6.89
CA ARG A 304 -1.85 22.49 -6.31
C ARG A 304 -2.08 22.46 -4.81
N ASP A 305 -2.49 21.30 -4.31
CA ASP A 305 -2.74 21.03 -2.90
C ASP A 305 -2.08 19.70 -2.52
N SER A 306 -1.63 19.56 -1.27
CA SER A 306 -0.93 18.35 -0.80
C SER A 306 -1.18 18.13 0.69
N VAL A 307 -1.61 16.92 1.07
CA VAL A 307 -1.60 16.51 2.49
C VAL A 307 -0.21 16.01 2.84
N SER A 308 0.39 16.57 3.89
CA SER A 308 1.71 16.17 4.39
C SER A 308 1.61 15.22 5.59
N ASP A 309 0.61 15.38 6.47
CA ASP A 309 0.46 14.56 7.67
C ASP A 309 -1.03 14.37 8.08
N ILE A 310 -1.32 13.26 8.76
CA ILE A 310 -2.65 12.80 9.17
C ILE A 310 -2.64 12.22 10.58
N VAL A 311 -3.64 12.60 11.39
CA VAL A 311 -3.90 12.01 12.71
C VAL A 311 -5.38 11.73 12.90
N VAL A 312 -5.70 10.79 13.78
CA VAL A 312 -7.09 10.47 14.17
C VAL A 312 -7.25 10.73 15.65
N ASN A 313 -8.24 11.56 16.02
CA ASN A 313 -8.49 11.86 17.43
C ASN A 313 -9.24 10.70 18.13
N ARG A 314 -9.37 10.77 19.46
CA ARG A 314 -10.07 9.73 20.25
C ARG A 314 -11.58 9.57 19.93
N ALA A 315 -12.19 10.55 19.24
CA ALA A 315 -13.56 10.46 18.76
C ALA A 315 -13.67 9.82 17.37
N GLY A 316 -12.54 9.52 16.72
CA GLY A 316 -12.46 8.95 15.37
C GLY A 316 -12.44 9.99 14.25
N ASN A 317 -12.39 11.30 14.55
CA ASN A 317 -12.26 12.33 13.52
C ASN A 317 -10.89 12.29 12.88
N ILE A 318 -10.86 12.32 11.56
CA ILE A 318 -9.66 12.48 10.75
C ILE A 318 -9.24 13.95 10.80
N ILE A 319 -7.97 14.24 11.03
CA ILE A 319 -7.42 15.60 10.96
C ILE A 319 -6.16 15.55 10.11
N VAL A 320 -6.10 16.39 9.08
CA VAL A 320 -4.98 16.49 8.12
C VAL A 320 -4.40 17.89 8.07
N THR A 321 -3.13 17.98 7.70
CA THR A 321 -2.44 19.26 7.43
C THR A 321 -1.57 19.16 6.18
N GLY A 322 -1.20 20.31 5.62
CA GLY A 322 -0.34 20.39 4.44
C GLY A 322 -0.27 21.81 3.90
N SER A 323 0.00 21.93 2.60
CA SER A 323 0.06 23.21 1.88
C SER A 323 -0.95 23.26 0.73
N THR A 324 -1.39 24.47 0.40
CA THR A 324 -2.38 24.76 -0.62
C THR A 324 -2.01 26.02 -1.38
N ASN A 325 -1.99 25.96 -2.71
CA ASN A 325 -1.96 27.16 -3.56
C ASN A 325 -3.36 27.75 -3.80
N SER A 326 -4.41 26.99 -3.45
CA SER A 326 -5.78 27.24 -3.88
C SER A 326 -6.47 28.30 -3.02
N THR A 327 -6.69 29.47 -3.62
CA THR A 327 -7.53 30.53 -3.02
C THR A 327 -8.99 30.08 -2.76
N ASP A 328 -9.41 28.99 -3.39
CA ASP A 328 -10.70 28.33 -3.28
C ASP A 328 -10.66 26.97 -2.54
N PHE A 329 -9.60 26.69 -1.79
CA PHE A 329 -9.49 25.51 -0.92
C PHE A 329 -10.72 25.41 0.02
N PRO A 330 -11.26 24.20 0.27
CA PRO A 330 -12.56 24.03 0.95
C PRO A 330 -12.50 24.37 2.45
N THR A 331 -12.57 25.67 2.77
CA THR A 331 -12.61 26.18 4.17
C THR A 331 -14.02 26.17 4.76
N GLN A 332 -14.11 25.87 6.05
CA GLN A 332 -15.38 25.76 6.78
C GLN A 332 -15.14 25.99 8.28
N PHE A 333 -15.99 26.80 8.94
CA PHE A 333 -15.88 27.13 10.38
C PHE A 333 -14.45 27.56 10.83
N SER A 334 -13.75 28.30 9.97
CA SER A 334 -12.31 28.59 10.08
C SER A 334 -11.95 29.74 11.02
N PHE A 335 -10.77 29.60 11.66
CA PHE A 335 -10.01 30.71 12.25
C PHE A 335 -9.54 31.72 11.19
N GLN A 336 -8.97 31.24 10.07
CA GLN A 336 -8.52 32.04 8.93
C GLN A 336 -9.22 31.53 7.66
N ASN A 337 -10.16 32.34 7.17
CA ASN A 337 -11.02 32.04 6.02
C ASN A 337 -10.55 32.71 4.71
N ARG A 338 -9.31 33.20 4.68
CA ARG A 338 -8.69 33.82 3.52
C ARG A 338 -7.25 33.36 3.40
N PHE A 339 -6.92 32.92 2.19
CA PHE A 339 -5.56 32.72 1.71
C PHE A 339 -4.72 33.98 1.91
N GLY A 340 -3.58 33.84 2.57
CA GLY A 340 -2.66 34.91 2.95
C GLY A 340 -1.71 35.31 1.83
N GLY A 341 -1.03 34.35 1.19
CA GLY A 341 -0.10 34.63 0.11
C GLY A 341 0.71 33.43 -0.37
N GLY A 342 1.92 33.71 -0.85
CA GLY A 342 2.81 32.69 -1.41
C GLY A 342 2.67 32.52 -2.93
N ALA A 343 3.80 32.23 -3.57
CA ALA A 343 3.91 32.09 -5.02
C ALA A 343 4.25 30.66 -5.48
N PHE A 344 4.57 29.77 -4.53
CA PHE A 344 5.05 28.40 -4.81
C PHE A 344 4.28 27.35 -4.01
N ASP A 345 4.27 27.41 -2.67
CA ASP A 345 3.55 26.46 -1.82
C ASP A 345 2.24 27.05 -1.25
N GLY A 346 2.12 28.37 -1.22
CA GLY A 346 0.91 29.07 -0.77
C GLY A 346 0.79 29.12 0.76
N ASP A 347 -0.42 29.00 1.29
CA ASP A 347 -0.68 28.93 2.74
C ASP A 347 -0.64 27.45 3.21
N ALA A 348 -0.33 27.23 4.49
CA ALA A 348 -0.62 25.95 5.12
C ALA A 348 -2.13 25.81 5.42
N PHE A 349 -2.63 24.59 5.56
CA PHE A 349 -4.02 24.33 5.97
C PHE A 349 -4.13 23.30 7.09
N VAL A 350 -5.26 23.34 7.82
CA VAL A 350 -5.69 22.30 8.76
C VAL A 350 -7.15 21.97 8.47
N THR A 351 -7.43 20.71 8.17
CA THR A 351 -8.79 20.21 7.90
C THR A 351 -9.12 19.05 8.82
N LYS A 352 -10.25 19.15 9.53
CA LYS A 352 -10.86 18.07 10.31
C LYS A 352 -12.09 17.56 9.57
N LEU A 353 -12.19 16.25 9.42
CA LEU A 353 -13.34 15.56 8.82
C LEU A 353 -14.17 14.84 9.89
N SER A 354 -15.37 14.42 9.49
CA SER A 354 -16.21 13.49 10.25
C SER A 354 -15.56 12.09 10.34
N VAL A 355 -16.10 11.22 11.19
CA VAL A 355 -15.52 9.90 11.53
C VAL A 355 -15.56 8.90 10.36
N ASP A 356 -16.55 9.08 9.49
CA ASP A 356 -16.75 8.44 8.19
C ASP A 356 -15.94 9.11 7.06
N GLY A 357 -15.46 10.34 7.26
CA GLY A 357 -14.75 11.14 6.26
C GLY A 357 -15.65 11.95 5.30
N SER A 358 -16.96 11.71 5.30
CA SER A 358 -17.91 12.25 4.31
C SER A 358 -18.10 13.77 4.34
N ALA A 359 -17.76 14.42 5.46
CA ALA A 359 -17.97 15.85 5.66
C ALA A 359 -16.77 16.54 6.33
N VAL A 360 -16.48 17.77 5.88
CA VAL A 360 -15.60 18.68 6.60
C VAL A 360 -16.30 19.12 7.89
N VAL A 361 -15.66 18.90 9.03
CA VAL A 361 -16.08 19.41 10.35
C VAL A 361 -15.56 20.83 10.54
N PHE A 362 -14.30 21.08 10.22
CA PHE A 362 -13.76 22.43 9.97
C PHE A 362 -12.58 22.36 9.00
N SER A 363 -12.27 23.46 8.34
CA SER A 363 -11.08 23.63 7.51
C SER A 363 -10.64 25.09 7.49
N THR A 364 -9.37 25.36 7.79
CA THR A 364 -8.78 26.70 7.90
C THR A 364 -7.44 26.79 7.19
N PHE A 365 -7.15 27.96 6.62
CA PHE A 365 -5.77 28.33 6.29
C PHE A 365 -4.97 28.63 7.57
N LEU A 366 -3.65 28.67 7.45
CA LEU A 366 -2.68 29.09 8.47
C LEU A 366 -1.47 29.69 7.73
N GLY A 367 -1.48 31.00 7.49
CA GLY A 367 -0.48 31.63 6.64
C GLY A 367 -0.42 33.16 6.73
N GLY A 368 0.67 33.71 6.23
CA GLY A 368 1.01 35.13 6.19
C GLY A 368 0.93 35.70 4.77
N SER A 369 2.04 36.09 4.16
CA SER A 369 2.10 36.61 2.79
C SER A 369 3.18 35.93 1.91
N GLY A 370 4.07 35.18 2.54
CA GLY A 370 5.06 34.29 1.94
C GLY A 370 4.50 32.89 1.71
N ASN A 371 5.38 31.88 1.66
CA ASN A 371 4.97 30.48 1.52
C ASN A 371 5.01 29.78 2.89
N GLU A 372 3.95 29.04 3.20
CA GLU A 372 3.82 28.23 4.40
C GLU A 372 3.53 26.76 4.05
N THR A 373 4.32 25.86 4.62
CA THR A 373 4.12 24.42 4.47
C THR A 373 4.06 23.79 5.86
N ALA A 374 2.87 23.32 6.25
CA ALA A 374 2.73 22.47 7.43
C ALA A 374 3.27 21.06 7.11
N LYS A 375 4.21 20.59 7.93
CA LYS A 375 4.95 19.35 7.75
C LYS A 375 4.42 18.21 8.60
N SER A 376 3.98 18.51 9.82
CA SER A 376 3.46 17.51 10.75
C SER A 376 2.39 18.05 11.69
N ILE A 377 1.50 17.17 12.12
CA ILE A 377 0.35 17.45 12.99
C ILE A 377 0.31 16.48 14.17
N ALA A 378 -0.04 16.98 15.36
CA ALA A 378 -0.25 16.17 16.55
C ALA A 378 -1.47 16.66 17.35
N VAL A 379 -2.08 15.78 18.14
CA VAL A 379 -3.31 16.08 18.89
C VAL A 379 -3.15 15.63 20.34
N ASP A 380 -3.48 16.50 21.30
CA ASP A 380 -3.39 16.17 22.72
C ASP A 380 -4.66 15.50 23.27
N ASN A 381 -4.63 15.13 24.56
CA ASN A 381 -5.73 14.45 25.23
C ASN A 381 -6.99 15.31 25.42
N ALA A 382 -6.92 16.63 25.24
CA ALA A 382 -8.09 17.53 25.18
C ALA A 382 -8.65 17.67 23.75
N GLY A 383 -7.93 17.15 22.75
CA GLY A 383 -8.27 17.27 21.34
C GLY A 383 -7.70 18.53 20.66
N ASP A 384 -6.97 19.37 21.39
CA ASP A 384 -6.31 20.54 20.78
C ASP A 384 -5.22 20.07 19.79
N ILE A 385 -5.05 20.85 18.72
CA ILE A 385 -4.30 20.48 17.52
C ILE A 385 -3.00 21.28 17.47
N TYR A 386 -1.88 20.60 17.28
CA TYR A 386 -0.54 21.16 17.15
C TYR A 386 -0.09 20.99 15.71
N ILE A 387 0.60 21.99 15.16
CA ILE A 387 1.10 21.98 13.78
C ILE A 387 2.54 22.50 13.79
N GLY A 388 3.44 21.75 13.16
CA GLY A 388 4.81 22.19 12.86
C GLY A 388 5.00 22.33 11.35
N GLY A 389 5.76 23.34 10.95
CA GLY A 389 5.99 23.62 9.53
C GLY A 389 7.04 24.70 9.32
N VAL A 390 7.15 25.17 8.08
CA VAL A 390 8.08 26.23 7.66
C VAL A 390 7.27 27.41 7.13
N THR A 391 7.73 28.64 7.41
CA THR A 391 7.10 29.90 6.97
C THR A 391 8.14 30.85 6.39
N THR A 392 7.91 31.37 5.18
CA THR A 392 8.71 32.50 4.65
C THR A 392 8.03 33.86 4.89
N SER A 393 6.89 33.87 5.59
CA SER A 393 6.18 35.08 6.02
C SER A 393 6.84 35.76 7.22
N GLY A 394 7.25 37.02 7.06
CA GLY A 394 7.52 37.93 8.18
C GLY A 394 6.25 38.43 8.92
N ASN A 395 5.07 37.97 8.50
CA ASN A 395 3.76 38.31 9.06
C ASN A 395 2.91 37.07 9.40
N PHE A 396 3.55 35.94 9.72
CA PHE A 396 2.88 34.69 10.09
C PHE A 396 1.99 34.89 11.34
N PRO A 397 0.84 34.22 11.48
CA PRO A 397 -0.07 34.41 12.61
C PRO A 397 0.52 33.96 13.95
N VAL A 398 1.05 34.89 14.75
CA VAL A 398 1.65 34.63 16.07
C VAL A 398 0.72 35.00 17.24
N LEU A 399 0.74 34.20 18.31
CA LEU A 399 0.01 34.45 19.56
C LEU A 399 0.73 33.79 20.73
N ASN A 400 0.85 34.48 21.88
CA ASN A 400 1.55 33.96 23.07
C ASN A 400 2.98 33.43 22.77
N ALA A 401 3.61 33.95 21.72
CA ALA A 401 4.79 33.38 21.10
C ALA A 401 6.05 33.48 21.95
N PHE A 402 6.90 32.46 21.83
CA PHE A 402 8.30 32.47 22.27
C PHE A 402 9.13 33.44 21.41
N GLN A 403 9.09 33.29 20.07
CA GLN A 403 9.61 34.23 19.07
C GLN A 403 8.44 34.87 18.31
N ARG A 404 8.37 36.21 18.38
CA ARG A 404 7.25 37.02 17.84
C ARG A 404 7.44 37.50 16.40
N SER A 405 8.61 37.25 15.84
CA SER A 405 9.02 37.59 14.48
C SER A 405 10.04 36.53 14.06
N SER A 406 10.18 36.31 12.74
CA SER A 406 11.31 35.55 12.22
C SER A 406 12.64 36.21 12.59
N ALA A 407 13.71 35.42 12.62
CA ALA A 407 15.05 35.90 12.94
C ALA A 407 15.86 36.32 11.69
N ASP A 408 15.45 35.91 10.49
CA ASP A 408 16.09 36.17 9.20
C ASP A 408 15.97 37.63 8.69
N GLY A 409 14.82 38.27 8.86
CA GLY A 409 14.51 39.64 8.45
C GLY A 409 14.32 39.89 6.94
N ILE A 410 15.09 39.21 6.07
CA ILE A 410 14.97 39.14 4.59
C ILE A 410 15.78 37.92 4.09
N ALA A 411 15.38 37.10 3.12
CA ALA A 411 14.39 37.29 2.05
C ALA A 411 13.70 35.97 1.58
N PRO A 412 12.43 36.00 1.13
CA PRO A 412 11.52 34.85 1.15
C PRO A 412 11.61 33.85 -0.03
N GLU A 413 12.66 33.90 -0.87
CA GLU A 413 12.67 33.13 -2.13
C GLU A 413 13.13 31.67 -1.99
N PHE A 414 13.95 31.31 -0.99
CA PHE A 414 14.54 29.95 -0.88
C PHE A 414 14.72 29.41 0.56
N GLY A 415 14.01 29.97 1.55
CA GLY A 415 14.04 29.49 2.94
C GLY A 415 13.29 30.42 3.89
N GLY A 416 13.04 29.93 5.10
CA GLY A 416 12.43 30.68 6.21
C GLY A 416 12.56 29.92 7.53
N ASP A 417 12.03 30.51 8.61
CA ASP A 417 12.02 29.91 9.95
C ASP A 417 11.01 28.75 10.04
N ALA A 418 11.22 27.85 11.00
CA ALA A 418 10.16 26.93 11.41
C ALA A 418 9.06 27.68 12.19
N PHE A 419 7.86 27.11 12.23
CA PHE A 419 6.79 27.56 13.11
C PHE A 419 6.23 26.40 13.96
N VAL A 420 5.69 26.75 15.12
CA VAL A 420 4.92 25.84 15.97
C VAL A 420 3.62 26.53 16.38
N THR A 421 2.50 25.95 15.96
CA THR A 421 1.14 26.47 16.18
C THR A 421 0.31 25.50 17.02
N LYS A 422 -0.52 26.02 17.93
CA LYS A 422 -1.57 25.27 18.62
C LYS A 422 -2.94 25.91 18.35
N LEU A 423 -3.87 25.14 17.82
CA LEU A 423 -5.29 25.46 17.62
C LEU A 423 -6.17 24.71 18.64
N SER A 424 -7.38 25.22 18.88
CA SER A 424 -8.41 24.49 19.61
C SER A 424 -8.95 23.28 18.82
N GLU A 425 -9.53 22.32 19.54
CA GLU A 425 -10.15 21.08 19.01
C GLU A 425 -11.15 21.30 17.85
N ASP A 426 -11.84 22.44 17.88
CA ASP A 426 -12.85 22.89 16.90
C ASP A 426 -12.28 23.76 15.77
N GLY A 427 -10.97 24.04 15.78
CA GLY A 427 -10.29 24.90 14.79
C GLY A 427 -10.61 26.39 14.89
N SER A 428 -11.48 26.82 15.82
CA SER A 428 -12.00 28.19 15.87
C SER A 428 -11.04 29.22 16.46
N ARG A 429 -10.03 28.78 17.22
CA ARG A 429 -9.16 29.66 18.02
C ARG A 429 -7.70 29.22 18.01
N LEU A 430 -6.84 30.16 17.62
CA LEU A 430 -5.40 30.11 17.90
C LEU A 430 -5.17 30.16 19.43
N ILE A 431 -4.44 29.18 19.98
CA ILE A 431 -4.11 29.10 21.42
C ILE A 431 -2.73 29.70 21.68
N TYR A 432 -1.75 29.24 20.91
CA TYR A 432 -0.46 29.91 20.74
C TYR A 432 0.06 29.65 19.32
N SER A 433 0.97 30.49 18.86
CA SER A 433 1.78 30.25 17.66
C SER A 433 3.05 31.08 17.73
N THR A 434 4.16 30.48 17.33
CA THR A 434 5.50 31.05 17.43
C THR A 434 6.33 30.68 16.22
N TYR A 435 7.24 31.58 15.83
CA TYR A 435 8.42 31.18 15.06
C TYR A 435 9.35 30.30 15.93
N LEU A 436 10.20 29.53 15.28
CA LEU A 436 11.30 28.77 15.87
C LEU A 436 12.46 28.80 14.85
N GLY A 437 13.48 29.62 15.11
CA GLY A 437 14.54 29.80 14.12
C GLY A 437 15.63 30.77 14.53
N GLY A 438 16.66 30.85 13.69
CA GLY A 438 17.79 31.76 13.81
C GLY A 438 18.00 32.57 12.53
N THR A 439 19.22 33.03 12.26
CA THR A 439 19.52 33.83 11.04
C THR A 439 19.70 33.00 9.76
N GLY A 440 19.61 31.68 9.87
CA GLY A 440 19.69 30.72 8.76
C GLY A 440 18.32 30.33 8.21
N VAL A 441 18.21 29.08 7.77
CA VAL A 441 16.98 28.47 7.27
C VAL A 441 16.70 27.23 8.11
N GLU A 442 15.45 27.06 8.50
CA GLU A 442 14.97 25.90 9.25
C GLU A 442 14.02 25.06 8.40
N ASN A 443 14.03 23.75 8.63
CA ASN A 443 13.01 22.82 8.16
C ASN A 443 12.48 22.01 9.34
N VAL A 444 11.18 21.70 9.34
CA VAL A 444 10.55 20.81 10.33
C VAL A 444 10.39 19.44 9.69
N GLY A 445 10.91 18.41 10.34
CA GLY A 445 10.60 17.03 10.00
C GLY A 445 9.26 16.62 10.62
N GLY A 446 9.17 16.72 11.95
CA GLY A 446 7.99 16.27 12.67
C GLY A 446 7.74 16.96 14.01
N ILE A 447 6.53 16.77 14.54
CA ILE A 447 6.16 17.19 15.90
C ILE A 447 5.51 16.05 16.69
N ALA A 448 5.64 16.08 18.01
CA ALA A 448 4.97 15.15 18.91
C ALA A 448 4.55 15.85 20.20
N VAL A 449 3.35 15.55 20.71
CA VAL A 449 2.85 16.10 21.98
C VAL A 449 2.76 14.99 23.03
N ASP A 450 3.30 15.25 24.21
CA ASP A 450 3.22 14.31 25.34
C ASP A 450 1.90 14.44 26.13
N ASN A 451 1.65 13.49 27.02
CA ASN A 451 0.42 13.46 27.83
C ASN A 451 0.21 14.69 28.75
N THR A 452 1.23 15.54 28.95
CA THR A 452 1.11 16.79 29.71
C THR A 452 0.67 17.97 28.85
N GLY A 453 0.65 17.81 27.52
CA GLY A 453 0.41 18.88 26.55
C GLY A 453 1.68 19.64 26.15
N SER A 454 2.87 19.11 26.45
CA SER A 454 4.14 19.71 26.03
C SER A 454 4.54 19.17 24.66
N VAL A 455 4.72 20.07 23.68
CA VAL A 455 5.14 19.72 22.32
C VAL A 455 6.66 19.64 22.18
N SER A 456 7.12 18.65 21.43
CA SER A 456 8.49 18.46 20.98
C SER A 456 8.54 18.49 19.44
N VAL A 457 9.62 19.03 18.89
CA VAL A 457 9.84 19.24 17.45
C VAL A 457 11.22 18.69 17.07
N ILE A 458 11.30 17.96 15.96
CA ILE A 458 12.54 17.61 15.26
C ILE A 458 12.60 18.39 13.95
N GLY A 459 13.78 18.82 13.54
CA GLY A 459 14.01 19.43 12.24
C GLY A 459 15.48 19.57 11.92
N THR A 460 15.79 20.38 10.92
CA THR A 460 17.16 20.75 10.51
C THR A 460 17.30 22.26 10.51
N THR A 461 18.48 22.75 10.89
CA THR A 461 18.79 24.18 10.95
C THR A 461 20.12 24.52 10.28
N ARG A 462 20.11 25.58 9.47
CA ARG A 462 21.31 26.25 8.97
C ARG A 462 21.70 27.46 9.84
N SER A 463 21.05 27.68 10.97
CA SER A 463 21.36 28.76 11.89
C SER A 463 22.46 28.34 12.86
N ALA A 464 23.55 29.11 12.95
CA ALA A 464 24.54 28.96 14.03
C ALA A 464 24.05 29.61 15.35
N ASP A 465 23.00 30.43 15.27
CA ASP A 465 22.33 31.11 16.39
C ASP A 465 20.92 30.57 16.66
N PHE A 466 20.67 29.29 16.34
CA PHE A 466 19.40 28.62 16.65
C PHE A 466 19.08 28.70 18.16
N PRO A 467 17.80 28.83 18.58
CA PRO A 467 17.44 29.12 19.97
C PRO A 467 17.75 27.97 20.96
N GLY A 468 18.98 27.90 21.46
CA GLY A 468 19.42 26.88 22.44
C GLY A 468 18.92 27.11 23.87
N GLN A 469 18.57 26.03 24.57
CA GLN A 469 18.17 26.04 25.99
C GLN A 469 18.48 24.68 26.63
N ASN A 470 19.19 24.62 27.75
CA ASN A 470 19.55 23.35 28.43
C ASN A 470 20.12 22.28 27.46
N ALA A 471 20.87 22.73 26.46
CA ALA A 471 21.24 21.91 25.32
C ALA A 471 22.24 20.80 25.66
N LEU A 472 22.19 19.69 24.92
CA LEU A 472 23.29 18.72 24.86
C LEU A 472 24.46 19.32 24.07
N ASP A 473 24.14 19.91 22.92
CA ASP A 473 25.04 20.66 22.07
C ASP A 473 24.51 22.08 21.83
N ASN A 474 25.41 23.04 22.04
CA ASN A 474 25.14 24.47 21.91
C ASN A 474 25.90 25.12 20.75
N GLN A 475 26.56 24.34 19.89
CA GLN A 475 27.17 24.80 18.65
C GLN A 475 26.61 23.96 17.49
N ARG A 476 26.64 24.56 16.29
CA ARG A 476 26.40 23.85 15.04
C ARG A 476 27.76 23.39 14.54
N ASP A 477 28.03 22.09 14.54
CA ASP A 477 29.36 21.55 14.25
C ASP A 477 29.59 21.34 12.74
N GLY A 478 28.51 21.28 11.94
CA GLY A 478 28.53 21.18 10.48
C GLY A 478 27.96 22.40 9.73
N ASP A 479 27.48 22.16 8.50
CA ASP A 479 26.78 23.17 7.68
C ASP A 479 25.25 23.16 7.90
N GLU A 480 24.69 22.00 8.23
CA GLU A 480 23.28 21.78 8.54
C GLU A 480 23.18 20.71 9.64
N ASP A 481 22.70 21.06 10.83
CA ASP A 481 22.54 20.09 11.92
C ASP A 481 21.05 19.79 12.12
N ALA A 482 20.72 18.58 12.59
CA ALA A 482 19.40 18.35 13.13
C ALA A 482 19.22 19.11 14.46
N PHE A 483 17.99 19.41 14.85
CA PHE A 483 17.70 20.00 16.16
C PHE A 483 16.54 19.29 16.84
N ILE A 484 16.58 19.21 18.17
CA ILE A 484 15.42 18.81 18.99
C ILE A 484 15.04 19.99 19.90
N THR A 485 13.80 20.45 19.80
CA THR A 485 13.23 21.48 20.68
C THR A 485 12.03 20.93 21.45
N LYS A 486 11.89 21.27 22.74
CA LYS A 486 10.70 20.99 23.54
C LYS A 486 10.17 22.27 24.19
N PHE A 487 8.89 22.57 24.02
CA PHE A 487 8.23 23.74 24.62
C PHE A 487 7.54 23.40 25.94
N SER A 488 7.30 24.42 26.77
CA SER A 488 6.29 24.36 27.82
C SER A 488 4.89 24.14 27.26
N VAL A 489 3.99 23.60 28.09
CA VAL A 489 2.57 23.37 27.76
C VAL A 489 1.83 24.64 27.28
N ASP A 490 2.30 25.82 27.68
CA ASP A 490 1.76 27.13 27.26
C ASP A 490 2.42 27.70 25.98
N GLY A 491 3.42 27.03 25.40
CA GLY A 491 4.16 27.48 24.22
C GLY A 491 5.12 28.65 24.43
N THR A 492 5.17 29.25 25.63
CA THR A 492 5.84 30.55 25.86
C THR A 492 7.34 30.47 26.10
N ARG A 493 7.88 29.28 26.40
CA ARG A 493 9.30 29.06 26.70
C ARG A 493 9.76 27.66 26.29
N LEU A 494 11.05 27.51 26.09
CA LEU A 494 11.69 26.22 25.88
C LEU A 494 11.91 25.50 27.22
N ILE A 495 11.67 24.18 27.24
CA ILE A 495 12.13 23.27 28.29
C ILE A 495 13.58 22.90 28.00
N PHE A 496 13.84 22.48 26.76
CA PHE A 496 15.18 22.38 26.19
C PHE A 496 15.13 22.62 24.67
N SER A 497 16.28 22.92 24.10
CA SER A 497 16.54 22.99 22.66
C SER A 497 18.04 22.79 22.43
N THR A 498 18.37 21.90 21.49
CA THR A 498 19.74 21.42 21.23
C THR A 498 19.94 21.18 19.74
N TYR A 499 21.16 21.41 19.25
CA TYR A 499 21.62 20.78 18.03
C TYR A 499 21.82 19.27 18.27
N LEU A 500 21.82 18.50 17.18
CA LEU A 500 22.02 17.07 17.11
C LEU A 500 22.74 16.77 15.79
N GLY A 501 24.06 16.69 15.83
CA GLY A 501 24.87 16.55 14.63
C GLY A 501 26.31 16.13 14.87
N GLY A 502 27.10 16.16 13.80
CA GLY A 502 28.54 16.00 13.77
C GLY A 502 29.18 17.08 12.90
N SER A 503 30.26 16.76 12.19
CA SER A 503 31.02 17.73 11.38
C SER A 503 30.42 18.06 10.01
N ASP A 504 29.39 17.33 9.56
CA ASP A 504 28.91 17.37 8.19
C ASP A 504 27.43 17.81 8.10
N ARG A 505 26.49 16.93 7.73
CA ARG A 505 25.07 17.29 7.57
C ARG A 505 24.12 16.28 8.17
N GLU A 506 23.21 16.77 9.03
CA GLU A 506 22.17 15.97 9.67
C GLU A 506 20.75 16.47 9.38
N PHE A 507 19.89 15.50 9.03
CA PHE A 507 18.53 15.71 8.59
C PHE A 507 17.57 15.13 9.62
N GLY A 508 16.85 15.98 10.35
CA GLY A 508 15.89 15.55 11.37
C GLY A 508 14.50 15.34 10.78
N GLU A 509 14.09 14.08 10.58
CA GLU A 509 12.92 13.73 9.76
C GLU A 509 11.64 13.47 10.58
N ALA A 510 11.69 12.65 11.63
CA ALA A 510 10.47 12.29 12.36
C ALA A 510 10.69 12.08 13.86
N ILE A 511 9.61 12.28 14.63
CA ILE A 511 9.60 12.28 16.09
C ILE A 511 8.32 11.65 16.65
N VAL A 512 8.44 10.86 17.71
CA VAL A 512 7.31 10.42 18.55
C VAL A 512 7.65 10.55 20.03
N THR A 513 6.65 10.57 20.91
CA THR A 513 6.86 10.57 22.37
C THR A 513 6.11 9.42 23.05
N ASP A 514 6.66 8.94 24.17
CA ASP A 514 5.97 7.97 25.02
C ASP A 514 5.16 8.63 26.14
N ASN A 515 4.40 7.80 26.87
CA ASN A 515 3.58 8.26 27.99
C ASN A 515 4.39 8.87 29.16
N GLY A 516 5.71 8.68 29.20
CA GLY A 516 6.62 9.31 30.17
C GLY A 516 7.21 10.63 29.68
N GLY A 517 6.91 11.06 28.46
CA GLY A 517 7.47 12.24 27.81
C GLY A 517 8.87 12.02 27.22
N ASN A 518 9.35 10.77 27.15
CA ASN A 518 10.59 10.45 26.43
C ASN A 518 10.37 10.70 24.94
N ILE A 519 11.41 11.19 24.28
CA ILE A 519 11.40 11.60 22.88
C ILE A 519 12.16 10.56 22.06
N TYR A 520 11.61 10.18 20.92
CA TYR A 520 12.22 9.24 19.98
C TYR A 520 12.29 9.92 18.62
N VAL A 521 13.45 9.90 17.97
CA VAL A 521 13.69 10.60 16.71
C VAL A 521 14.41 9.71 15.70
N THR A 522 14.17 9.97 14.42
CA THR A 522 14.92 9.40 13.30
C THR A 522 15.30 10.49 12.30
N GLY A 523 16.31 10.21 11.50
CA GLY A 523 16.78 11.09 10.46
C GLY A 523 17.85 10.47 9.57
N ALA A 524 18.68 11.30 8.96
CA ALA A 524 19.90 10.91 8.24
C ALA A 524 21.12 11.72 8.71
N THR A 525 22.31 11.15 8.59
CA THR A 525 23.59 11.74 9.01
C THR A 525 24.67 11.45 7.98
N GLU A 526 25.35 12.48 7.52
CA GLU A 526 26.56 12.37 6.69
C GLU A 526 27.84 12.37 7.54
N SER A 527 27.76 12.77 8.81
CA SER A 527 28.89 12.82 9.74
C SER A 527 29.42 11.44 10.14
N GLU A 528 30.75 11.28 10.18
CA GLU A 528 31.41 10.12 10.82
C GLU A 528 31.43 10.19 12.36
N ASN A 529 31.20 11.39 12.93
CA ASN A 529 31.42 11.75 14.34
C ASN A 529 30.13 12.06 15.14
N LEU A 530 28.97 11.56 14.72
CA LEU A 530 27.71 11.67 15.49
C LEU A 530 27.93 11.27 16.97
N PRO A 531 27.37 12.00 17.97
CA PRO A 531 27.60 11.80 19.40
C PRO A 531 26.85 10.56 19.94
N VAL A 532 27.23 9.37 19.45
CA VAL A 532 26.56 8.10 19.73
C VAL A 532 26.55 7.73 21.21
N VAL A 533 25.40 7.22 21.67
CA VAL A 533 25.17 6.77 23.06
C VAL A 533 24.50 5.40 23.00
N ALA A 534 25.05 4.41 23.71
CA ALA A 534 24.49 3.05 23.80
C ALA A 534 24.11 2.42 22.43
N ALA A 535 24.88 2.74 21.38
CA ALA A 535 24.53 2.43 19.99
C ALA A 535 24.69 0.95 19.61
N VAL A 536 23.78 0.45 18.76
CA VAL A 536 23.92 -0.83 18.06
C VAL A 536 24.89 -0.74 16.87
N GLN A 537 24.98 0.43 16.23
CA GLN A 537 25.95 0.76 15.19
C GLN A 537 26.60 2.11 15.54
N SER A 538 27.92 2.11 15.73
CA SER A 538 28.68 3.25 16.27
C SER A 538 29.50 4.01 15.22
N THR A 539 29.33 3.70 13.94
CA THR A 539 30.06 4.30 12.82
C THR A 539 29.15 4.38 11.60
N LEU A 540 29.28 5.47 10.83
CA LEU A 540 28.73 5.60 9.48
C LEU A 540 29.15 4.39 8.62
N GLY A 541 28.20 3.79 7.91
CA GLY A 541 28.42 2.67 7.00
C GLY A 541 28.76 3.12 5.58
N GLY A 542 28.14 4.21 5.12
CA GLY A 542 28.14 4.63 3.72
C GLY A 542 28.40 6.13 3.50
N GLN A 543 27.68 6.74 2.56
CA GLN A 543 27.71 8.19 2.32
C GLN A 543 26.79 8.94 3.28
N SER A 544 25.72 8.29 3.71
CA SER A 544 24.83 8.74 4.78
C SER A 544 24.17 7.51 5.35
N ASP A 545 24.03 7.45 6.67
CA ASP A 545 23.23 6.43 7.35
C ASP A 545 21.99 7.08 7.95
N ALA A 546 20.95 6.30 8.23
CA ALA A 546 19.91 6.77 9.11
C ALA A 546 20.47 6.93 10.53
N PHE A 547 19.99 7.90 11.31
CA PHE A 547 20.21 7.90 12.76
C PHE A 547 18.92 7.58 13.50
N VAL A 548 19.03 6.91 14.65
CA VAL A 548 17.91 6.64 15.55
C VAL A 548 18.29 7.04 16.96
N GLY A 549 17.49 7.90 17.59
CA GLY A 549 17.77 8.46 18.91
C GLY A 549 16.59 8.35 19.88
N LYS A 550 16.90 8.22 21.17
CA LYS A 550 15.95 8.29 22.28
C LYS A 550 16.49 9.23 23.35
N PHE A 551 15.67 10.16 23.81
CA PHE A 551 16.02 11.21 24.76
C PHE A 551 15.01 11.23 25.93
N ASP A 552 15.48 11.62 27.11
CA ASP A 552 14.60 11.88 28.26
C ASP A 552 13.80 13.18 28.07
N PRO A 553 12.78 13.48 28.91
CA PRO A 553 11.95 14.68 28.76
C PRO A 553 12.70 16.02 28.93
N ASN A 554 13.95 15.99 29.43
CA ASN A 554 14.82 17.15 29.60
C ASN A 554 15.83 17.29 28.46
N GLY A 555 15.84 16.37 27.50
CA GLY A 555 16.75 16.35 26.36
C GLY A 555 18.02 15.52 26.54
N ASN A 556 18.16 14.73 27.62
CA ASN A 556 19.35 13.88 27.79
C ASN A 556 19.26 12.63 26.90
N ALA A 557 20.29 12.36 26.09
CA ALA A 557 20.35 11.16 25.26
C ALA A 557 20.38 9.88 26.12
N ILE A 558 19.42 8.99 25.88
CA ILE A 558 19.34 7.63 26.45
C ILE A 558 20.05 6.65 25.50
N PHE A 559 19.79 6.78 24.20
CA PHE A 559 20.63 6.21 23.14
C PHE A 559 20.62 7.08 21.89
N LEU A 560 21.65 6.97 21.06
CA LEU A 560 21.76 7.52 19.71
C LEU A 560 22.68 6.60 18.90
N THR A 561 22.20 6.11 17.77
CA THR A 561 22.88 5.11 16.92
C THR A 561 22.78 5.48 15.45
N TYR A 562 23.76 5.06 14.66
CA TYR A 562 23.59 4.91 13.20
C TYR A 562 22.69 3.71 12.89
N LEU A 563 22.20 3.65 11.66
CA LEU A 563 21.46 2.55 11.06
C LEU A 563 21.63 2.62 9.53
N GLY A 564 22.58 1.87 8.98
CA GLY A 564 22.87 1.91 7.55
C GLY A 564 23.88 0.89 7.05
N GLY A 565 24.02 0.82 5.73
CA GLY A 565 25.00 0.05 4.98
C GLY A 565 25.97 0.97 4.22
N GLY A 566 26.62 0.45 3.18
CA GLY A 566 27.65 1.14 2.39
C GLY A 566 27.14 2.16 1.38
N ASP A 567 25.89 2.61 1.51
CA ASP A 567 25.11 3.35 0.51
C ASP A 567 24.56 4.66 1.11
N VAL A 568 23.41 5.17 0.66
CA VAL A 568 22.66 6.26 1.30
C VAL A 568 21.43 5.68 1.97
N ASP A 569 21.36 5.79 3.28
CA ASP A 569 20.21 5.39 4.10
C ASP A 569 19.63 6.60 4.82
N GLN A 570 18.30 6.71 4.83
CA GLN A 570 17.58 7.82 5.46
C GLN A 570 16.34 7.26 6.15
N GLY A 571 16.25 7.42 7.48
CA GLY A 571 15.06 7.06 8.24
C GLY A 571 14.04 8.20 8.19
N LEU A 572 12.97 8.00 7.44
CA LEU A 572 11.94 9.02 7.15
C LEU A 572 10.83 9.06 8.20
N ALA A 573 10.49 7.93 8.83
CA ALA A 573 9.46 7.89 9.86
C ALA A 573 9.75 6.89 10.98
N ILE A 574 9.24 7.21 12.17
CA ILE A 574 9.47 6.48 13.42
C ILE A 574 8.17 6.22 14.16
N ALA A 575 8.03 5.03 14.75
CA ALA A 575 6.92 4.66 15.63
C ALA A 575 7.43 3.84 16.83
N ILE A 576 6.60 3.72 17.87
CA ILE A 576 6.91 2.92 19.06
C ILE A 576 5.74 2.00 19.43
N ASP A 577 6.04 0.79 19.90
CA ASP A 577 5.01 -0.11 20.47
C ASP A 577 4.77 0.12 21.98
N GLN A 578 3.79 -0.58 22.55
CA GLN A 578 3.50 -0.54 23.98
C GLN A 578 4.67 -1.03 24.87
N SER A 579 5.59 -1.82 24.31
CA SER A 579 6.84 -2.25 24.97
C SER A 579 7.99 -1.26 24.75
N ARG A 580 7.71 -0.11 24.11
CA ARG A 580 8.67 0.94 23.73
C ARG A 580 9.80 0.48 22.81
N SER A 581 9.61 -0.63 22.09
CA SER A 581 10.51 -0.95 20.97
C SER A 581 10.30 0.08 19.87
N VAL A 582 11.38 0.43 19.18
CA VAL A 582 11.40 1.50 18.19
C VAL A 582 11.33 0.91 16.80
N TYR A 583 10.47 1.45 15.95
CA TYR A 583 10.31 1.05 14.56
C TYR A 583 10.68 2.21 13.67
N VAL A 584 11.53 1.98 12.67
CA VAL A 584 11.94 2.99 11.69
C VAL A 584 11.70 2.45 10.29
N THR A 585 11.15 3.30 9.44
CA THR A 585 11.07 3.10 7.99
C THR A 585 11.77 4.24 7.26
N GLY A 586 12.14 4.01 6.02
CA GLY A 586 12.81 4.99 5.20
C GLY A 586 13.15 4.48 3.82
N LYS A 587 14.25 4.98 3.28
CA LYS A 587 14.88 4.49 2.04
C LYS A 587 16.32 4.04 2.32
N THR A 588 16.78 3.06 1.55
CA THR A 588 18.15 2.56 1.51
C THR A 588 18.53 2.42 0.04
N GLY A 589 19.62 3.04 -0.40
CA GLY A 589 19.89 3.14 -1.83
C GLY A 589 20.91 4.19 -2.26
N LEU A 590 20.70 4.74 -3.45
CA LEU A 590 21.69 5.54 -4.18
C LEU A 590 21.17 6.93 -4.57
N SER A 591 19.97 7.30 -4.14
CA SER A 591 19.47 8.67 -4.27
C SER A 591 19.92 9.55 -3.11
N ASN A 592 20.35 10.77 -3.43
CA ASN A 592 20.74 11.76 -2.41
C ASN A 592 19.59 12.05 -1.42
N ILE A 593 19.93 12.48 -0.21
CA ILE A 593 18.96 12.92 0.81
C ILE A 593 18.05 14.01 0.22
N GLY A 594 16.74 13.92 0.51
CA GLY A 594 15.73 14.87 0.02
C GLY A 594 15.44 14.82 -1.49
N GLN A 595 16.10 13.96 -2.26
CA GLN A 595 15.77 13.69 -3.66
C GLN A 595 15.07 12.32 -3.77
N PRO A 596 13.75 12.28 -4.05
CA PRO A 596 13.03 11.01 -4.06
C PRO A 596 13.27 10.18 -5.34
N PHE A 597 13.71 10.80 -6.45
CA PHE A 597 13.98 10.09 -7.72
C PHE A 597 15.05 10.80 -8.54
N ALA A 598 16.15 10.13 -8.86
CA ALA A 598 17.25 10.71 -9.64
C ALA A 598 16.96 10.72 -11.16
N ALA A 599 17.39 11.80 -11.82
CA ALA A 599 17.20 11.98 -13.26
C ALA A 599 18.28 11.23 -14.07
N SER A 600 17.86 10.11 -14.68
CA SER A 600 18.56 9.32 -15.72
C SER A 600 19.84 8.55 -15.35
N GLU A 601 19.93 7.32 -15.91
CA GLU A 601 20.98 6.28 -15.81
C GLU A 601 20.99 5.45 -14.49
N PRO A 602 20.72 4.13 -14.53
CA PRO A 602 20.76 3.29 -13.33
C PRO A 602 22.19 3.17 -12.77
N PRO A 603 22.38 3.21 -11.43
CA PRO A 603 23.72 3.18 -10.85
C PRO A 603 24.49 1.87 -11.08
N ASN A 604 25.81 1.96 -10.94
CA ASN A 604 26.76 0.84 -11.02
C ASN A 604 26.38 -0.30 -10.04
N PRO A 605 26.23 -1.57 -10.48
CA PRO A 605 25.88 -2.71 -9.63
C PRO A 605 27.02 -3.21 -8.73
N GLN A 606 27.88 -2.30 -8.24
CA GLN A 606 29.01 -2.57 -7.36
C GLN A 606 28.92 -1.83 -6.02
N SER A 607 27.78 -1.21 -5.68
CA SER A 607 27.59 -0.75 -4.30
C SER A 607 27.52 -1.94 -3.34
N ALA A 608 28.10 -1.77 -2.16
CA ALA A 608 28.12 -2.79 -1.13
C ALA A 608 26.77 -2.77 -0.39
N ARG A 609 25.70 -3.23 -1.05
CA ARG A 609 24.32 -3.29 -0.54
C ARG A 609 24.22 -4.24 0.66
N ASN A 610 24.63 -3.74 1.83
CA ASN A 610 24.84 -4.50 3.06
C ASN A 610 24.06 -3.91 4.24
N PHE A 611 22.90 -3.29 3.97
CA PHE A 611 22.00 -2.75 4.99
C PHE A 611 21.78 -3.80 6.10
N PRO A 612 21.77 -3.42 7.39
CA PRO A 612 21.86 -4.38 8.49
C PRO A 612 20.56 -5.17 8.68
N LEU A 613 20.43 -6.30 7.99
CA LEU A 613 19.27 -7.20 8.04
C LEU A 613 19.29 -8.14 9.25
N VAL A 614 18.11 -8.36 9.86
CA VAL A 614 17.89 -9.33 10.95
C VAL A 614 16.51 -9.94 10.78
N ASN A 615 16.40 -11.28 10.68
CA ASN A 615 15.12 -11.96 10.45
C ASN A 615 14.22 -11.34 9.35
N PRO A 616 14.74 -10.97 8.16
CA PRO A 616 14.01 -10.18 7.17
C PRO A 616 12.83 -10.92 6.50
N PHE A 617 11.87 -10.14 5.99
CA PHE A 617 10.89 -10.57 4.98
C PHE A 617 11.54 -10.69 3.59
N GLN A 618 12.26 -9.64 3.15
CA GLN A 618 13.06 -9.62 1.92
C GLN A 618 14.56 -9.49 2.25
N ILE A 619 15.34 -10.48 1.79
CA ILE A 619 16.79 -10.59 1.97
C ILE A 619 17.61 -9.87 0.88
N THR A 620 16.95 -9.28 -0.11
CA THR A 620 17.56 -8.76 -1.33
C THR A 620 16.97 -7.41 -1.62
N PHE A 621 17.83 -6.46 -1.96
CA PHE A 621 17.45 -5.21 -2.61
C PHE A 621 17.05 -5.55 -4.05
N PHE A 622 15.81 -5.29 -4.47
CA PHE A 622 15.27 -5.82 -5.72
C PHE A 622 15.57 -4.95 -6.95
N GLY A 623 15.64 -3.61 -6.83
CA GLY A 623 15.89 -2.77 -8.00
C GLY A 623 15.88 -1.26 -7.77
N GLY A 624 15.73 -0.51 -8.87
CA GLY A 624 15.75 0.95 -8.86
C GLY A 624 17.00 1.60 -8.27
N TYR A 625 16.81 2.83 -7.77
CA TYR A 625 17.82 3.56 -7.00
C TYR A 625 17.78 3.22 -5.51
N ASP A 626 16.59 2.93 -4.97
CA ASP A 626 16.36 2.80 -3.54
C ASP A 626 15.20 1.82 -3.29
N ASP A 627 15.36 0.96 -2.29
CA ASP A 627 14.26 0.18 -1.71
C ASP A 627 13.84 0.83 -0.39
N ALA A 628 12.60 0.57 0.04
CA ALA A 628 12.20 0.91 1.40
C ALA A 628 12.81 -0.10 2.39
N PHE A 629 12.89 0.26 3.66
CA PHE A 629 13.27 -0.67 4.73
C PHE A 629 12.33 -0.57 5.93
N VAL A 630 12.29 -1.62 6.76
CA VAL A 630 11.67 -1.57 8.09
C VAL A 630 12.61 -2.20 9.10
N THR A 631 13.00 -1.43 10.11
CA THR A 631 13.86 -1.87 11.21
C THR A 631 13.14 -1.75 12.54
N LYS A 632 13.18 -2.79 13.38
CA LYS A 632 12.74 -2.75 14.78
C LYS A 632 13.95 -2.85 15.72
N LEU A 633 14.12 -1.88 16.60
CA LEU A 633 15.12 -1.84 17.66
C LEU A 633 14.51 -2.15 19.04
N SER A 634 15.34 -2.59 19.98
CA SER A 634 14.97 -2.73 21.40
C SER A 634 14.63 -1.37 22.05
N GLU A 635 13.93 -1.37 23.19
CA GLU A 635 13.65 -0.15 24.00
C GLU A 635 14.92 0.65 24.38
N ARG A 636 16.08 -0.02 24.37
CA ARG A 636 17.38 0.50 24.77
C ARG A 636 18.27 0.90 23.59
N GLY A 637 17.89 0.60 22.35
CA GLY A 637 18.73 0.82 21.16
C GLY A 637 19.93 -0.14 21.06
N ASP A 638 20.00 -1.15 21.93
CA ASP A 638 21.15 -2.07 22.07
C ASP A 638 21.08 -3.33 21.18
N ALA A 639 19.98 -3.51 20.44
CA ALA A 639 19.80 -4.63 19.50
C ALA A 639 18.78 -4.32 18.39
N LEU A 640 19.06 -4.79 17.18
CA LEU A 640 18.06 -4.97 16.13
C LEU A 640 17.27 -6.26 16.41
N LEU A 641 15.95 -6.16 16.50
CA LEU A 641 15.03 -7.27 16.72
C LEU A 641 14.59 -7.90 15.39
N TYR A 642 14.34 -7.05 14.39
CA TYR A 642 14.34 -7.42 12.98
C TYR A 642 14.71 -6.22 12.11
N SER A 643 15.10 -6.48 10.86
CA SER A 643 15.34 -5.49 9.82
C SER A 643 15.17 -6.17 8.45
N THR A 644 14.42 -5.53 7.54
CA THR A 644 14.06 -6.04 6.21
C THR A 644 14.07 -4.93 5.16
N TYR A 645 14.41 -5.28 3.92
CA TYR A 645 14.01 -4.50 2.74
C TYR A 645 12.49 -4.61 2.49
N LEU A 646 11.94 -3.66 1.75
CA LEU A 646 10.59 -3.64 1.18
C LEU A 646 10.64 -2.96 -0.21
N GLY A 647 10.46 -3.73 -1.27
CA GLY A 647 10.52 -3.18 -2.64
C GLY A 647 10.45 -4.22 -3.76
N GLY A 648 10.54 -3.74 -5.00
CA GLY A 648 10.53 -4.49 -6.25
C GLY A 648 11.62 -4.01 -7.22
N ASN A 649 11.41 -4.11 -8.54
CA ASN A 649 12.44 -3.77 -9.52
C ASN A 649 12.67 -2.26 -9.73
N GLY A 650 11.79 -1.41 -9.19
CA GLY A 650 11.80 0.05 -9.26
C GLY A 650 12.37 0.73 -8.00
N THR A 651 12.12 2.02 -7.85
CA THR A 651 12.39 2.78 -6.62
C THR A 651 11.18 2.75 -5.70
N ASP A 652 11.41 2.38 -4.46
CA ASP A 652 10.41 2.24 -3.40
C ASP A 652 10.83 3.02 -2.15
N LEU A 653 9.93 3.81 -1.58
CA LEU A 653 10.22 4.71 -0.46
C LEU A 653 9.23 4.48 0.68
N GLY A 654 9.69 4.10 1.87
CA GLY A 654 8.83 3.96 3.05
C GLY A 654 8.74 5.28 3.81
N GLN A 655 7.65 6.03 3.60
CA GLN A 655 7.55 7.43 4.04
C GLN A 655 6.87 7.61 5.40
N ALA A 656 5.92 6.73 5.76
CA ALA A 656 5.29 6.78 7.08
C ALA A 656 4.99 5.39 7.64
N ILE A 657 4.97 5.30 8.97
CA ILE A 657 4.84 4.06 9.74
C ILE A 657 3.93 4.24 10.95
N ALA A 658 3.05 3.27 11.19
CA ALA A 658 2.23 3.18 12.39
C ALA A 658 2.25 1.75 12.95
N VAL A 659 1.97 1.60 14.25
CA VAL A 659 2.01 0.29 14.93
C VAL A 659 0.73 0.11 15.74
N ASP A 660 0.07 -1.04 15.59
CA ASP A 660 -1.18 -1.33 16.32
C ASP A 660 -0.92 -1.90 17.72
N ASN A 661 -2.00 -2.07 18.50
CA ASN A 661 -1.94 -2.63 19.85
C ASN A 661 -1.56 -4.13 19.90
N GLN A 662 -1.47 -4.80 18.75
CA GLN A 662 -1.01 -6.16 18.56
C GLN A 662 0.45 -6.19 18.06
N ASN A 663 1.09 -5.03 17.92
CA ASN A 663 2.44 -4.79 17.40
C ASN A 663 2.61 -5.12 15.90
N ASN A 664 1.52 -5.23 15.12
CA ASN A 664 1.61 -5.24 13.66
C ASN A 664 2.04 -3.86 13.18
N VAL A 665 2.82 -3.82 12.12
CA VAL A 665 3.37 -2.59 11.56
C VAL A 665 2.68 -2.27 10.26
N TYR A 666 2.20 -1.05 10.14
CA TYR A 666 1.54 -0.51 8.96
C TYR A 666 2.45 0.54 8.33
N LEU A 667 2.60 0.49 7.01
CA LEU A 667 3.46 1.39 6.26
C LEU A 667 2.74 1.96 5.05
N THR A 668 3.12 3.18 4.68
CA THR A 668 2.81 3.78 3.38
C THR A 668 4.02 4.50 2.81
N GLY A 669 3.92 4.87 1.54
CA GLY A 669 4.99 5.45 0.79
C GLY A 669 4.66 5.53 -0.69
N THR A 670 5.70 5.63 -1.50
CA THR A 670 5.63 5.71 -2.96
C THR A 670 6.40 4.55 -3.57
N THR A 671 5.83 3.96 -4.64
CA THR A 671 6.46 2.91 -5.43
C THR A 671 6.40 3.26 -6.92
N ASN A 672 7.42 2.87 -7.70
CA ASN A 672 7.25 2.67 -9.14
C ASN A 672 7.56 1.23 -9.60
N SER A 673 7.60 0.31 -8.64
CA SER A 673 7.78 -1.12 -8.84
C SER A 673 6.45 -1.78 -9.18
N SER A 674 6.22 -2.11 -10.46
CA SER A 674 5.04 -2.90 -10.88
C SER A 674 4.92 -4.29 -10.20
N ASP A 675 6.01 -4.75 -9.60
CA ASP A 675 6.20 -6.01 -8.88
C ASP A 675 6.38 -5.83 -7.36
N PHE A 676 6.00 -4.67 -6.79
CA PHE A 676 6.01 -4.44 -5.34
C PHE A 676 5.33 -5.61 -4.58
N PRO A 677 5.79 -5.97 -3.37
CA PRO A 677 5.22 -7.07 -2.60
C PRO A 677 3.73 -6.87 -2.37
N ARG A 678 2.88 -7.82 -2.80
CA ARG A 678 1.42 -7.75 -2.72
C ARG A 678 0.84 -8.95 -1.99
N LEU A 679 -0.17 -8.71 -1.16
CA LEU A 679 -0.95 -9.75 -0.50
C LEU A 679 -2.33 -9.19 -0.14
N ASN A 680 -3.41 -9.86 -0.53
CA ASN A 680 -4.79 -9.41 -0.28
C ASN A 680 -5.07 -7.97 -0.76
N ALA A 681 -4.43 -7.54 -1.86
CA ALA A 681 -4.46 -6.17 -2.35
C ALA A 681 -5.89 -5.68 -2.70
N LEU A 682 -6.23 -4.45 -2.32
CA LEU A 682 -7.44 -3.76 -2.80
C LEU A 682 -7.30 -3.35 -4.27
N GLN A 683 -6.14 -2.77 -4.61
CA GLN A 683 -5.72 -2.46 -5.98
C GLN A 683 -4.59 -3.41 -6.36
N PRO A 684 -4.87 -4.47 -7.15
CA PRO A 684 -3.88 -5.50 -7.47
C PRO A 684 -2.86 -5.04 -8.51
N THR A 685 -3.12 -3.97 -9.26
CA THR A 685 -2.31 -3.48 -10.39
C THR A 685 -1.77 -2.08 -10.13
N PHE A 686 -0.51 -1.88 -10.50
CA PHE A 686 0.13 -0.57 -10.53
C PHE A 686 -0.52 0.28 -11.63
N GLY A 687 -1.03 1.45 -11.28
CA GLY A 687 -1.90 2.26 -12.14
C GLY A 687 -1.15 3.24 -13.04
N GLY A 688 -0.14 3.93 -12.50
CA GLY A 688 0.44 5.11 -13.13
C GLY A 688 1.94 5.05 -13.41
N ASN A 689 2.60 6.20 -13.27
CA ASN A 689 4.05 6.34 -13.24
C ASN A 689 4.63 6.10 -11.83
N ARG A 690 3.82 6.38 -10.80
CA ARG A 690 4.07 6.15 -9.38
C ARG A 690 2.74 5.99 -8.66
N ASP A 691 2.64 4.99 -7.81
CA ASP A 691 1.47 4.78 -6.97
C ASP A 691 1.89 4.98 -5.51
N ALA A 692 0.92 5.37 -4.66
CA ALA A 692 1.09 5.13 -3.24
C ALA A 692 0.98 3.62 -2.97
N PHE A 693 1.58 3.15 -1.87
CA PHE A 693 1.31 1.79 -1.38
C PHE A 693 0.82 1.81 0.06
N VAL A 694 0.17 0.72 0.46
CA VAL A 694 -0.13 0.40 1.85
C VAL A 694 0.32 -1.02 2.13
N LEU A 695 1.01 -1.23 3.24
CA LEU A 695 1.57 -2.53 3.60
C LEU A 695 1.44 -2.79 5.10
N LYS A 696 1.20 -4.06 5.49
CA LYS A 696 1.13 -4.50 6.89
C LYS A 696 2.01 -5.73 7.13
N LEU A 697 2.95 -5.60 8.07
CA LEU A 697 3.76 -6.69 8.60
C LEU A 697 3.22 -7.18 9.95
N ALA A 698 3.37 -8.48 10.20
CA ALA A 698 3.20 -9.06 11.54
C ALA A 698 4.30 -8.58 12.50
N PRO A 699 4.15 -8.77 13.83
CA PRO A 699 5.14 -8.35 14.82
C PRO A 699 6.50 -9.03 14.72
N ASP A 700 6.61 -10.09 13.91
CA ASP A 700 7.83 -10.84 13.65
C ASP A 700 8.72 -10.20 12.57
N GLY A 701 8.24 -9.16 11.87
CA GLY A 701 8.96 -8.44 10.83
C GLY A 701 9.17 -9.19 9.51
N LYS A 702 8.74 -10.46 9.43
CA LYS A 702 8.98 -11.36 8.30
C LYS A 702 7.71 -11.90 7.65
N THR A 703 6.55 -11.67 8.26
CA THR A 703 5.28 -12.08 7.66
C THR A 703 4.47 -10.88 7.17
N LEU A 704 4.37 -10.75 5.85
CA LEU A 704 3.40 -9.88 5.19
C LEU A 704 1.96 -10.37 5.50
N ARG A 705 1.07 -9.44 5.85
CA ARG A 705 -0.36 -9.71 6.11
C ARG A 705 -1.26 -9.11 5.03
N TYR A 706 -0.92 -7.89 4.63
CA TYR A 706 -1.62 -7.09 3.63
C TYR A 706 -0.59 -6.28 2.84
N SER A 707 -0.78 -6.12 1.54
CA SER A 707 -0.15 -5.07 0.76
C SER A 707 -0.89 -4.81 -0.54
N SER A 708 -1.07 -3.53 -0.86
CA SER A 708 -1.82 -3.00 -2.00
C SER A 708 -1.15 -1.75 -2.57
N TYR A 709 -1.29 -1.52 -3.87
CA TYR A 709 -1.16 -0.18 -4.44
C TYR A 709 -2.36 0.69 -4.02
N ILE A 710 -2.23 2.00 -4.19
CA ILE A 710 -3.27 3.03 -4.10
C ILE A 710 -2.88 4.13 -5.09
N GLY A 711 -3.57 4.21 -6.24
CA GLY A 711 -3.28 5.20 -7.27
C GLY A 711 -4.16 5.09 -8.51
N GLY A 712 -4.13 6.12 -9.35
CA GLY A 712 -4.71 6.16 -10.68
C GLY A 712 -3.63 6.16 -11.76
N GLY A 713 -3.88 6.85 -12.89
CA GLY A 713 -3.04 6.78 -14.08
C GLY A 713 -1.79 7.68 -14.12
N ASP A 714 -1.46 8.45 -13.08
CA ASP A 714 -0.31 9.37 -13.08
C ASP A 714 0.66 9.22 -11.89
N ILE A 715 0.73 10.19 -10.98
CA ILE A 715 1.64 10.19 -9.82
C ILE A 715 0.83 10.34 -8.55
N ASP A 716 0.89 9.29 -7.75
CA ASP A 716 0.28 9.19 -6.43
C ASP A 716 1.36 8.83 -5.40
N SER A 717 1.27 9.42 -4.21
CA SER A 717 2.34 9.31 -3.20
C SER A 717 1.77 9.33 -1.79
N GLY A 718 1.94 8.23 -1.05
CA GLY A 718 1.56 8.14 0.36
C GLY A 718 2.56 8.87 1.23
N GLN A 719 2.12 9.95 1.88
CA GLN A 719 2.97 10.77 2.75
C GLN A 719 2.82 10.39 4.22
N ALA A 720 1.61 10.01 4.65
CA ALA A 720 1.30 9.80 6.06
C ALA A 720 0.30 8.66 6.32
N ILE A 721 0.43 8.01 7.48
CA ILE A 721 -0.43 6.89 7.91
C ILE A 721 -0.77 6.99 9.40
N ALA A 722 -2.05 6.85 9.73
CA ALA A 722 -2.56 6.85 11.10
C ALA A 722 -3.49 5.66 11.36
N LEU A 723 -3.67 5.31 12.64
CA LEU A 723 -4.58 4.27 13.10
C LEU A 723 -5.59 4.86 14.10
N ASP A 724 -6.86 4.42 14.06
CA ASP A 724 -7.81 4.69 15.15
C ASP A 724 -7.78 3.59 16.24
N LEU A 725 -8.61 3.75 17.27
CA LEU A 725 -8.74 2.79 18.37
C LEU A 725 -9.31 1.42 17.97
N ASN A 726 -9.87 1.31 16.76
CA ASN A 726 -10.37 0.06 16.17
C ASN A 726 -9.34 -0.56 15.19
N ASN A 727 -8.16 0.05 15.03
CA ASN A 727 -7.16 -0.25 14.00
C ASN A 727 -7.63 -0.02 12.55
N ASN A 728 -8.62 0.86 12.31
CA ASN A 728 -8.85 1.42 10.96
C ASN A 728 -7.59 2.18 10.55
N VAL A 729 -7.14 1.95 9.32
CA VAL A 729 -5.96 2.59 8.72
C VAL A 729 -6.40 3.80 7.93
N TYR A 730 -5.73 4.93 8.12
CA TYR A 730 -5.97 6.16 7.40
C TYR A 730 -4.68 6.58 6.72
N LEU A 731 -4.74 6.76 5.41
CA LEU A 731 -3.61 7.17 4.59
C LEU A 731 -3.89 8.54 3.99
N ALA A 732 -2.85 9.35 3.84
CA ALA A 732 -2.95 10.61 3.12
C ALA A 732 -1.68 10.94 2.35
N GLY A 733 -1.82 11.83 1.37
CA GLY A 733 -0.74 12.23 0.49
C GLY A 733 -1.19 13.17 -0.61
N PHE A 734 -0.57 13.09 -1.78
CA PHE A 734 -0.96 13.85 -2.98
C PHE A 734 -1.17 12.93 -4.19
N THR A 735 -2.03 13.39 -5.10
CA THR A 735 -2.42 12.72 -6.34
C THR A 735 -2.45 13.72 -7.48
N ASN A 736 -1.77 13.40 -8.59
CA ASN A 736 -1.99 14.05 -9.89
C ASN A 736 -3.04 13.31 -10.73
N SER A 737 -3.38 12.08 -10.34
CA SER A 737 -4.28 11.18 -11.07
C SER A 737 -5.71 11.74 -11.06
N THR A 738 -6.29 11.98 -12.24
CA THR A 738 -7.70 12.41 -12.39
C THR A 738 -8.71 11.29 -12.11
N ASP A 739 -8.21 10.07 -12.08
CA ASP A 739 -8.89 8.79 -11.92
C ASP A 739 -8.46 8.07 -10.62
N PHE A 740 -7.89 8.80 -9.65
CA PHE A 740 -7.56 8.26 -8.33
C PHE A 740 -8.77 7.53 -7.71
N PRO A 741 -8.60 6.33 -7.12
CA PRO A 741 -9.68 5.56 -6.52
C PRO A 741 -10.41 6.36 -5.43
N THR A 742 -11.60 6.86 -5.75
CA THR A 742 -12.47 7.61 -4.83
C THR A 742 -13.71 6.80 -4.47
N GLN A 743 -14.15 6.94 -3.23
CA GLN A 743 -15.22 6.14 -2.62
C GLN A 743 -15.86 6.91 -1.47
N GLN A 744 -17.18 7.13 -1.51
CA GLN A 744 -17.87 8.08 -0.62
C GLN A 744 -17.16 9.47 -0.48
N PRO A 745 -16.62 10.06 -1.56
CA PRO A 745 -15.74 11.21 -1.43
C PRO A 745 -16.52 12.50 -1.12
N PHE A 746 -16.04 13.32 -0.17
CA PHE A 746 -16.55 14.69 -0.04
C PHE A 746 -16.15 15.56 -1.24
N GLN A 747 -15.05 15.20 -1.92
CA GLN A 747 -14.62 15.72 -3.20
C GLN A 747 -14.20 14.55 -4.11
N GLY A 748 -15.09 14.15 -5.03
CA GLY A 748 -14.90 12.98 -5.91
C GLY A 748 -14.16 13.24 -7.22
N THR A 749 -13.56 14.42 -7.41
CA THR A 749 -12.79 14.76 -8.61
C THR A 749 -11.61 15.64 -8.24
N LEU A 750 -10.47 15.42 -8.89
CA LEU A 750 -9.35 16.38 -8.93
C LEU A 750 -9.87 17.75 -9.39
N ARG A 751 -9.51 18.83 -8.70
CA ARG A 751 -9.98 20.19 -9.03
C ARG A 751 -8.89 21.09 -9.62
N GLY A 752 -7.61 20.76 -9.39
CA GLY A 752 -6.48 21.49 -9.93
C GLY A 752 -5.55 20.64 -10.77
N VAL A 753 -4.23 20.85 -10.58
CA VAL A 753 -3.15 20.10 -11.27
C VAL A 753 -2.59 18.95 -10.43
N GLY A 754 -3.05 18.82 -9.19
CA GLY A 754 -2.65 17.82 -8.22
C GLY A 754 -3.21 18.22 -6.87
N ASP A 755 -4.02 17.36 -6.25
CA ASP A 755 -4.72 17.63 -5.00
C ASP A 755 -4.18 16.69 -3.91
N GLY A 756 -4.52 16.95 -2.65
CA GLY A 756 -4.32 15.96 -1.60
C GLY A 756 -5.27 14.77 -1.79
N PHE A 757 -4.92 13.60 -1.24
CA PHE A 757 -5.89 12.50 -1.04
C PHE A 757 -5.95 12.06 0.41
N ILE A 758 -7.06 11.44 0.78
CA ILE A 758 -7.24 10.71 2.04
C ILE A 758 -7.93 9.38 1.71
N VAL A 759 -7.46 8.26 2.28
CA VAL A 759 -8.03 6.92 2.14
C VAL A 759 -8.22 6.29 3.52
N LYS A 760 -9.35 5.64 3.76
CA LYS A 760 -9.66 4.86 4.96
C LYS A 760 -9.81 3.39 4.59
N ILE A 761 -9.01 2.53 5.21
CA ILE A 761 -9.06 1.08 5.07
C ILE A 761 -9.46 0.51 6.43
N PRO A 762 -10.49 -0.36 6.52
CA PRO A 762 -10.88 -0.94 7.79
C PRO A 762 -9.77 -1.81 8.39
N PRO A 763 -9.79 -2.08 9.71
CA PRO A 763 -8.94 -3.11 10.27
C PRO A 763 -9.19 -4.43 9.53
N GLU A 764 -8.12 -5.12 9.14
CA GLU A 764 -8.24 -6.53 8.79
C GLU A 764 -8.70 -7.33 10.02
N THR A 765 -10.00 -7.53 10.16
CA THR A 765 -10.59 -8.53 11.06
C THR A 765 -10.82 -9.85 10.33
N GLY A 766 -9.88 -10.24 9.48
CA GLY A 766 -9.75 -11.61 9.05
C GLY A 766 -8.72 -12.33 9.92
N PRO A 767 -8.86 -13.64 10.16
CA PRO A 767 -7.69 -14.43 10.47
C PRO A 767 -6.67 -14.20 9.36
N VAL A 768 -5.39 -14.29 9.68
CA VAL A 768 -4.42 -14.54 8.61
C VAL A 768 -4.93 -15.81 7.90
N PRO A 769 -5.13 -15.83 6.57
CA PRO A 769 -5.29 -17.10 5.89
C PRO A 769 -4.10 -17.94 6.35
N ASN A 770 -4.38 -19.06 7.03
CA ASN A 770 -3.38 -19.89 7.74
C ASN A 770 -2.06 -19.80 6.97
N GLN A 771 -0.97 -19.30 7.60
CA GLN A 771 0.24 -18.65 7.01
C GLN A 771 1.08 -19.57 6.10
N PHE A 772 0.39 -20.26 5.22
CA PHE A 772 0.59 -21.66 4.92
C PHE A 772 -0.07 -21.96 3.58
N GLU A 773 -1.25 -21.38 3.29
CA GLU A 773 -1.79 -21.36 1.93
C GLU A 773 -1.19 -20.25 1.06
N SER A 774 -1.07 -18.99 1.52
CA SER A 774 -0.57 -17.91 0.64
C SER A 774 0.90 -18.09 0.22
N TYR A 775 1.78 -18.53 1.12
CA TYR A 775 3.18 -18.85 0.78
C TYR A 775 3.26 -20.05 -0.18
N THR A 776 2.41 -21.06 0.02
CA THR A 776 2.34 -22.22 -0.88
C THR A 776 1.79 -21.81 -2.25
N GLN A 777 0.75 -20.97 -2.32
CA GLN A 777 0.20 -20.43 -3.56
C GLN A 777 1.17 -19.50 -4.30
N PHE A 778 1.98 -18.72 -3.58
CA PHE A 778 3.07 -17.91 -4.17
C PHE A 778 4.16 -18.80 -4.78
N VAL A 779 4.67 -19.79 -4.03
CA VAL A 779 5.66 -20.76 -4.52
C VAL A 779 5.10 -21.61 -5.67
N LEU A 780 3.80 -21.95 -5.64
CA LEU A 780 3.11 -22.65 -6.73
C LEU A 780 3.01 -21.77 -7.98
N LYS A 781 2.56 -20.50 -7.87
CA LYS A 781 2.35 -19.62 -9.04
C LYS A 781 3.58 -19.50 -9.94
N GLU A 782 4.79 -19.47 -9.38
CA GLU A 782 6.01 -19.35 -10.17
C GLU A 782 6.66 -20.70 -10.57
N ASN A 783 6.38 -21.82 -9.87
CA ASN A 783 7.09 -23.10 -10.07
C ASN A 783 6.16 -24.32 -10.29
N LEU A 784 4.91 -24.09 -10.71
CA LEU A 784 3.81 -25.07 -10.75
C LEU A 784 4.09 -26.36 -11.54
N SER A 785 5.00 -26.36 -12.52
CA SER A 785 5.30 -27.54 -13.35
C SER A 785 6.30 -28.52 -12.74
N LEU A 786 7.21 -28.07 -11.87
CA LEU A 786 8.29 -28.92 -11.33
C LEU A 786 8.05 -29.33 -9.89
N LEU A 787 7.55 -28.43 -9.03
CA LEU A 787 7.27 -28.79 -7.63
C LEU A 787 6.16 -29.85 -7.53
N SER A 788 5.13 -29.74 -8.38
CA SER A 788 4.03 -30.72 -8.47
C SER A 788 4.50 -32.10 -8.96
N LEU A 789 5.55 -32.14 -9.79
CA LEU A 789 6.17 -33.36 -10.30
C LEU A 789 7.13 -33.99 -9.28
N PHE A 790 7.99 -33.19 -8.64
CA PHE A 790 9.08 -33.67 -7.77
C PHE A 790 8.76 -33.70 -6.27
N TYR A 791 7.56 -33.33 -5.85
CA TYR A 791 7.07 -33.53 -4.48
C TYR A 791 6.06 -34.69 -4.37
N ASP A 792 6.23 -35.56 -3.38
CA ASP A 792 5.34 -36.67 -3.05
C ASP A 792 5.06 -36.68 -1.54
N GLU A 793 3.86 -36.23 -1.17
CA GLU A 793 3.35 -36.13 0.20
C GLU A 793 3.44 -37.47 0.95
N ASN A 794 3.04 -38.57 0.31
CA ASN A 794 3.03 -39.89 0.94
C ASN A 794 4.45 -40.38 1.18
N TYR A 795 5.36 -40.19 0.21
CA TYR A 795 6.78 -40.46 0.42
C TYR A 795 7.36 -39.60 1.54
N TYR A 796 7.08 -38.30 1.52
CA TYR A 796 7.66 -37.34 2.45
C TYR A 796 7.27 -37.65 3.89
N LEU A 797 5.97 -37.85 4.17
CA LEU A 797 5.51 -38.22 5.51
C LEU A 797 6.02 -39.61 5.94
N THR A 798 6.08 -40.58 5.03
CA THR A 798 6.59 -41.94 5.35
C THR A 798 8.06 -41.92 5.74
N ASN A 799 8.87 -41.07 5.11
CA ASN A 799 10.31 -40.97 5.39
C ASN A 799 10.65 -39.96 6.50
N ASN A 800 9.68 -39.18 6.97
CA ASN A 800 9.83 -38.19 8.03
C ASN A 800 8.76 -38.38 9.13
N PRO A 801 8.91 -39.40 10.00
CA PRO A 801 7.89 -39.76 10.98
C PRO A 801 7.61 -38.67 12.04
N ASP A 802 8.60 -37.82 12.29
CA ASP A 802 8.48 -36.61 13.12
C ASP A 802 7.53 -35.59 12.48
N VAL A 803 7.63 -35.40 11.16
CA VAL A 803 6.74 -34.54 10.38
C VAL A 803 5.34 -35.16 10.31
N ALA A 804 5.23 -36.47 10.11
CA ALA A 804 3.93 -37.16 10.14
C ALA A 804 3.22 -37.02 11.50
N GLN A 805 3.96 -37.04 12.62
CA GLN A 805 3.42 -36.75 13.94
C GLN A 805 3.01 -35.28 14.10
N ALA A 806 3.83 -34.34 13.61
CA ALA A 806 3.51 -32.91 13.64
C ALA A 806 2.25 -32.58 12.80
N VAL A 807 2.08 -33.23 11.64
CA VAL A 807 0.89 -33.12 10.80
C VAL A 807 -0.33 -33.73 11.48
N ALA A 808 -0.22 -34.93 12.05
CA ALA A 808 -1.30 -35.55 12.81
C ALA A 808 -1.70 -34.76 14.08
N ALA A 809 -0.79 -33.95 14.63
CA ALA A 809 -1.03 -33.03 15.74
C ALA A 809 -1.53 -31.64 15.30
N GLY A 810 -1.71 -31.39 14.01
CA GLY A 810 -2.17 -30.11 13.48
C GLY A 810 -1.14 -28.97 13.51
N VAL A 811 0.14 -29.27 13.75
CA VAL A 811 1.25 -28.28 13.73
C VAL A 811 1.56 -27.84 12.30
N TYR A 812 1.38 -28.72 11.33
CA TYR A 812 1.39 -28.44 9.89
C TYR A 812 0.16 -29.11 9.26
N PRO A 813 -0.53 -28.50 8.27
CA PRO A 813 -1.69 -29.14 7.64
C PRO A 813 -1.31 -30.31 6.71
N ASN A 814 -0.08 -30.34 6.21
CA ASN A 814 0.48 -31.42 5.40
C ASN A 814 2.03 -31.40 5.43
N GLY A 815 2.65 -32.45 4.88
CA GLY A 815 4.09 -32.59 4.74
C GLY A 815 4.70 -31.56 3.78
N LEU A 816 3.99 -31.17 2.72
CA LEU A 816 4.46 -30.14 1.78
C LEU A 816 4.73 -28.82 2.51
N GLN A 817 3.86 -28.45 3.46
CA GLN A 817 4.04 -27.30 4.33
C GLN A 817 5.39 -27.32 5.04
N HIS A 818 5.64 -28.42 5.76
CA HIS A 818 6.88 -28.62 6.49
C HIS A 818 8.07 -28.63 5.55
N TYR A 819 7.94 -29.23 4.36
CA TYR A 819 9.01 -29.26 3.38
C TYR A 819 9.40 -27.87 2.89
N LEU A 820 8.41 -27.03 2.53
CA LEU A 820 8.64 -25.68 2.03
C LEU A 820 9.25 -24.76 3.09
N LEU A 821 8.81 -24.88 4.35
CA LEU A 821 9.25 -24.04 5.47
C LEU A 821 10.60 -24.47 6.08
N HIS A 822 10.83 -25.78 6.21
CA HIS A 822 11.94 -26.34 6.97
C HIS A 822 12.68 -27.43 6.21
N GLY A 823 11.96 -28.37 5.60
CA GLY A 823 12.53 -29.58 4.99
C GLY A 823 13.59 -29.34 3.91
N GLN A 824 13.50 -28.24 3.15
CA GLN A 824 14.56 -27.80 2.23
C GLN A 824 15.87 -27.50 2.99
N SER A 825 15.82 -26.62 4.01
CA SER A 825 16.99 -26.27 4.84
C SER A 825 17.51 -27.44 5.68
N GLU A 826 16.63 -28.37 6.07
CA GLU A 826 16.95 -29.61 6.76
C GLU A 826 17.46 -30.72 5.80
N ARG A 827 17.58 -30.43 4.50
CA ARG A 827 18.06 -31.35 3.44
C ARG A 827 17.29 -32.67 3.34
N ARG A 828 15.98 -32.64 3.62
CA ARG A 828 15.08 -33.78 3.43
C ARG A 828 14.75 -33.94 1.94
N ASN A 829 14.50 -35.17 1.49
CA ASN A 829 14.15 -35.42 0.08
C ASN A 829 12.64 -35.23 -0.15
N PRO A 830 12.19 -34.46 -1.16
CA PRO A 830 10.76 -34.17 -1.41
C PRO A 830 9.97 -35.34 -2.01
N SER A 831 10.64 -36.26 -2.70
CA SER A 831 10.04 -37.45 -3.31
C SER A 831 11.12 -38.50 -3.58
N LYS A 832 10.72 -39.65 -4.14
CA LYS A 832 11.66 -40.63 -4.71
C LYS A 832 12.42 -40.11 -5.94
N LEU A 833 11.95 -39.01 -6.54
CA LEU A 833 12.41 -38.53 -7.84
C LEU A 833 13.59 -37.54 -7.73
N PHE A 834 13.85 -37.02 -6.53
CA PHE A 834 14.96 -36.11 -6.25
C PHE A 834 15.70 -36.50 -4.96
N ASN A 835 17.03 -36.43 -4.97
CA ASN A 835 17.87 -36.68 -3.81
C ASN A 835 18.83 -35.51 -3.59
N GLU A 836 18.62 -34.76 -2.51
CA GLU A 836 19.34 -33.54 -2.17
C GLU A 836 20.86 -33.77 -2.03
N ASN A 837 21.24 -34.79 -1.26
CA ASN A 837 22.65 -35.09 -1.02
C ASN A 837 23.38 -35.55 -2.28
N LEU A 838 22.70 -36.31 -3.15
CA LEU A 838 23.25 -36.72 -4.44
C LEU A 838 23.40 -35.51 -5.40
N TYR A 839 22.37 -34.67 -5.47
CA TYR A 839 22.37 -33.49 -6.34
C TYR A 839 23.47 -32.50 -5.96
N LEU A 840 23.67 -32.24 -4.66
CA LEU A 840 24.77 -31.39 -4.18
C LEU A 840 26.15 -32.04 -4.38
N ALA A 841 26.28 -33.37 -4.21
CA ALA A 841 27.54 -34.07 -4.48
C ALA A 841 27.91 -34.05 -5.98
N GLN A 842 26.92 -34.01 -6.87
CA GLN A 842 27.09 -33.91 -8.32
C GLN A 842 27.31 -32.47 -8.82
N ASN A 843 26.92 -31.45 -8.03
CA ASN A 843 27.05 -30.03 -8.37
C ASN A 843 27.81 -29.28 -7.24
N PRO A 844 29.16 -29.38 -7.19
CA PRO A 844 29.95 -28.77 -6.11
C PRO A 844 29.89 -27.24 -6.08
N ASP A 845 29.61 -26.61 -7.22
CA ASP A 845 29.28 -25.19 -7.37
C ASP A 845 28.02 -24.84 -6.56
N VAL A 846 26.95 -25.59 -6.75
CA VAL A 846 25.69 -25.42 -6.00
C VAL A 846 25.89 -25.72 -4.51
N ALA A 847 26.67 -26.76 -4.18
CA ALA A 847 26.98 -27.12 -2.80
C ALA A 847 27.73 -25.99 -2.05
N GLN A 848 28.59 -25.23 -2.73
CA GLN A 848 29.25 -24.06 -2.14
C GLN A 848 28.26 -22.91 -1.89
N VAL A 849 27.36 -22.62 -2.85
CA VAL A 849 26.34 -21.56 -2.69
C VAL A 849 25.35 -21.89 -1.57
N VAL A 850 24.89 -23.14 -1.47
CA VAL A 850 24.03 -23.62 -0.38
C VAL A 850 24.75 -23.59 0.97
N ALA A 851 26.03 -23.96 1.01
CA ALA A 851 26.83 -23.88 2.25
C ALA A 851 27.11 -22.43 2.70
N ALA A 852 27.14 -21.47 1.76
CA ALA A 852 27.25 -20.04 2.03
C ALA A 852 25.89 -19.36 2.35
N GLY A 853 24.77 -20.11 2.33
CA GLY A 853 23.44 -19.58 2.60
C GLY A 853 22.78 -18.83 1.44
N GLY A 854 23.38 -18.82 0.24
CA GLY A 854 22.83 -18.14 -0.93
C GLY A 854 21.64 -18.87 -1.59
N LEU A 855 21.43 -20.14 -1.26
CA LEU A 855 20.28 -20.96 -1.65
C LEU A 855 19.92 -21.89 -0.49
N ARG A 856 18.62 -22.17 -0.27
CA ARG A 856 18.14 -22.99 0.86
C ARG A 856 18.49 -24.47 0.71
N SER A 857 18.56 -24.96 -0.53
CA SER A 857 18.82 -26.37 -0.87
C SER A 857 19.29 -26.53 -2.31
N GLY A 858 19.86 -27.69 -2.63
CA GLY A 858 20.08 -28.16 -3.99
C GLY A 858 18.77 -28.32 -4.75
N PHE A 859 17.67 -28.69 -4.08
CA PHE A 859 16.33 -28.72 -4.69
C PHE A 859 15.84 -27.35 -5.13
N GLU A 860 16.09 -26.28 -4.35
CA GLU A 860 15.78 -24.91 -4.76
C GLU A 860 16.58 -24.52 -6.01
N HIS A 861 17.89 -24.82 -6.04
CA HIS A 861 18.67 -24.63 -7.26
C HIS A 861 18.08 -25.41 -8.43
N PHE A 862 17.74 -26.68 -8.22
CA PHE A 862 17.23 -27.57 -9.26
C PHE A 862 15.94 -27.02 -9.89
N ASN A 863 14.98 -26.57 -9.09
CA ASN A 863 13.74 -26.00 -9.61
C ASN A 863 13.95 -24.66 -10.33
N ARG A 864 14.75 -23.76 -9.76
CA ARG A 864 14.95 -22.40 -10.31
C ARG A 864 15.84 -22.36 -11.56
N PHE A 865 16.88 -23.18 -11.58
CA PHE A 865 17.96 -23.10 -12.58
C PHE A 865 18.35 -24.49 -13.11
N GLY A 866 18.57 -25.45 -12.21
CA GLY A 866 19.16 -26.76 -12.55
C GLY A 866 18.35 -27.60 -13.54
N PHE A 867 17.02 -27.42 -13.62
CA PHE A 867 16.19 -28.04 -14.64
C PHE A 867 16.45 -27.43 -16.03
N ALA A 868 16.44 -26.09 -16.14
CA ALA A 868 16.72 -25.37 -17.38
C ALA A 868 18.19 -25.57 -17.85
N GLU A 869 19.12 -25.65 -16.91
CA GLU A 869 20.53 -25.99 -17.13
C GLU A 869 20.77 -27.49 -17.44
N GLY A 870 19.75 -28.34 -17.30
CA GLY A 870 19.86 -29.79 -17.57
C GLY A 870 20.75 -30.56 -16.58
N ARG A 871 20.85 -30.09 -15.32
CA ARG A 871 21.68 -30.67 -14.26
C ARG A 871 21.24 -32.09 -13.83
N ASP A 872 19.96 -32.44 -13.96
CA ASP A 872 19.56 -33.86 -14.03
C ASP A 872 19.50 -34.30 -15.49
N ARG A 873 20.58 -34.94 -15.93
CA ARG A 873 20.74 -35.36 -17.33
C ARG A 873 19.76 -36.46 -17.75
N ARG A 874 19.16 -37.20 -16.80
CA ARG A 874 18.18 -38.26 -17.11
C ARG A 874 16.88 -37.70 -17.67
N LEU A 875 16.45 -36.52 -17.22
CA LEU A 875 15.28 -35.81 -17.76
C LEU A 875 15.51 -35.37 -19.21
N VAL A 876 16.68 -34.76 -19.48
CA VAL A 876 17.03 -34.22 -20.80
C VAL A 876 17.12 -35.32 -21.87
N LEU A 877 17.47 -36.54 -21.46
CA LEU A 877 17.62 -37.70 -22.33
C LEU A 877 16.37 -38.61 -22.39
N PHE A 878 15.28 -38.28 -21.67
CA PHE A 878 14.05 -39.09 -21.63
C PHE A 878 13.03 -38.59 -22.66
N ASP A 879 12.55 -39.48 -23.54
CA ASP A 879 11.53 -39.17 -24.54
C ASP A 879 10.19 -39.75 -24.07
N GLN A 880 9.38 -38.92 -23.39
CA GLN A 880 8.06 -39.29 -22.91
C GLN A 880 7.12 -39.74 -24.04
N VAL A 881 7.23 -39.18 -25.25
CA VAL A 881 6.35 -39.53 -26.37
C VAL A 881 6.66 -40.94 -26.87
N PHE A 882 7.94 -41.25 -27.08
CA PHE A 882 8.40 -42.61 -27.37
C PHE A 882 8.05 -43.58 -26.24
N TYR A 883 8.28 -43.18 -24.99
CA TYR A 883 8.10 -44.05 -23.84
C TYR A 883 6.64 -44.48 -23.68
N LEU A 884 5.69 -43.54 -23.79
CA LEU A 884 4.26 -43.85 -23.75
C LEU A 884 3.79 -44.64 -24.98
N ALA A 885 4.29 -44.32 -26.18
CA ALA A 885 3.93 -45.05 -27.40
C ALA A 885 4.42 -46.51 -27.40
N THR A 886 5.57 -46.77 -26.76
CA THR A 886 6.19 -48.11 -26.70
C THR A 886 5.68 -48.94 -25.50
N ASN A 887 5.06 -48.29 -24.50
CA ASN A 887 4.55 -48.92 -23.29
C ASN A 887 3.05 -48.59 -23.05
N PRO A 888 2.12 -49.24 -23.77
CA PRO A 888 0.69 -48.94 -23.69
C PRO A 888 0.08 -49.19 -22.30
N ASP A 889 0.66 -50.10 -21.52
CA ASP A 889 0.33 -50.34 -20.12
C ASP A 889 0.63 -49.11 -19.25
N VAL A 890 1.77 -48.45 -19.47
CA VAL A 890 2.13 -47.20 -18.80
C VAL A 890 1.26 -46.05 -19.28
N ALA A 891 0.96 -45.98 -20.58
CA ALA A 891 0.05 -44.96 -21.10
C ALA A 891 -1.35 -45.05 -20.47
N ALA A 892 -1.88 -46.26 -20.27
CA ALA A 892 -3.13 -46.47 -19.55
C ALA A 892 -3.00 -46.11 -18.06
N ALA A 893 -1.89 -46.45 -17.41
CA ALA A 893 -1.66 -46.14 -16.00
C ALA A 893 -1.53 -44.62 -15.74
N VAL A 894 -0.82 -43.88 -16.60
CA VAL A 894 -0.70 -42.42 -16.53
C VAL A 894 -2.05 -41.75 -16.83
N ALA A 895 -2.76 -42.18 -17.88
CA ALA A 895 -4.10 -41.65 -18.20
C ALA A 895 -5.14 -41.95 -17.10
N GLY A 896 -4.99 -43.06 -16.37
CA GLY A 896 -5.79 -43.40 -15.19
C GLY A 896 -5.33 -42.76 -13.88
N GLY A 897 -4.31 -41.90 -13.90
CA GLY A 897 -3.79 -41.20 -12.71
C GLY A 897 -2.99 -42.05 -11.72
N ALA A 898 -2.61 -43.28 -12.08
CA ALA A 898 -1.77 -44.15 -11.24
C ALA A 898 -0.29 -43.70 -11.19
N PHE A 899 0.13 -42.90 -12.17
CA PHE A 899 1.39 -42.16 -12.18
C PHE A 899 1.11 -40.75 -12.76
N LYS A 900 1.71 -39.70 -12.18
CA LYS A 900 1.59 -38.31 -12.65
C LYS A 900 2.24 -38.11 -14.02
N SER A 901 3.26 -38.89 -14.36
CA SER A 901 3.96 -38.80 -15.65
C SER A 901 4.60 -40.11 -16.11
N ALA A 902 4.95 -40.17 -17.39
CA ALA A 902 5.75 -41.27 -17.94
C ALA A 902 7.15 -41.35 -17.32
N TYR A 903 7.73 -40.18 -17.00
CA TYR A 903 9.04 -40.10 -16.36
C TYR A 903 9.02 -40.64 -14.93
N GLU A 904 7.98 -40.31 -14.15
CA GLU A 904 7.77 -40.89 -12.81
C GLU A 904 7.66 -42.40 -12.87
N HIS A 905 6.84 -42.96 -13.78
CA HIS A 905 6.80 -44.41 -13.98
C HIS A 905 8.19 -44.97 -14.31
N TYR A 906 8.94 -44.31 -15.21
CA TYR A 906 10.25 -44.78 -15.61
C TYR A 906 11.22 -44.86 -14.43
N ILE A 907 11.37 -43.80 -13.63
CA ILE A 907 12.35 -43.80 -12.53
C ILE A 907 11.89 -44.60 -11.30
N THR A 908 10.58 -44.84 -11.12
CA THR A 908 10.05 -45.65 -10.02
C THR A 908 9.95 -47.15 -10.34
N ALA A 909 9.78 -47.52 -11.61
CA ALA A 909 9.58 -48.91 -12.06
C ALA A 909 10.31 -49.24 -13.37
N GLY A 910 10.09 -48.45 -14.43
CA GLY A 910 10.52 -48.76 -15.79
C GLY A 910 12.03 -48.96 -15.99
N GLN A 911 12.85 -48.25 -15.22
CA GLN A 911 14.31 -48.36 -15.27
C GLN A 911 14.80 -49.70 -14.68
N PHE A 912 14.11 -50.22 -13.65
CA PHE A 912 14.38 -51.52 -13.06
C PHE A 912 13.86 -52.66 -13.96
N GLU A 913 12.77 -52.41 -14.69
CA GLU A 913 12.19 -53.32 -15.70
C GLU A 913 12.99 -53.37 -17.02
N ARG A 914 14.05 -52.56 -17.14
CA ARG A 914 14.89 -52.43 -18.35
C ARG A 914 14.08 -52.00 -19.58
N ARG A 915 13.15 -51.07 -19.40
CA ARG A 915 12.44 -50.39 -20.51
C ARG A 915 13.33 -49.28 -21.07
N ASN A 916 13.28 -49.06 -22.38
CA ASN A 916 14.11 -48.05 -23.02
C ASN A 916 13.52 -46.63 -22.82
N PRO A 917 14.31 -45.65 -22.34
CA PRO A 917 13.83 -44.29 -21.99
C PRO A 917 13.63 -43.37 -23.18
N ASN A 918 14.26 -43.69 -24.32
CA ASN A 918 14.10 -42.98 -25.58
C ASN A 918 14.33 -43.95 -26.75
N ARG A 919 14.09 -43.49 -27.98
CA ARG A 919 14.19 -44.30 -29.20
C ARG A 919 15.57 -44.88 -29.48
N PHE A 920 16.64 -44.26 -28.97
CA PHE A 920 18.02 -44.47 -29.42
C PHE A 920 18.91 -45.13 -28.36
N PHE A 921 18.47 -45.20 -27.10
CA PHE A 921 19.17 -45.86 -26.00
C PHE A 921 18.57 -47.25 -25.73
N ASP A 922 19.41 -48.29 -25.68
CA ASP A 922 19.01 -49.65 -25.31
C ASP A 922 19.69 -50.05 -23.98
N ASP A 923 18.91 -50.09 -22.90
CA ASP A 923 19.45 -50.32 -21.55
C ASP A 923 20.02 -51.74 -21.37
N ARG A 924 19.49 -52.73 -22.11
CA ARG A 924 19.98 -54.11 -22.05
C ARG A 924 21.30 -54.24 -22.78
N PHE A 925 21.35 -53.78 -24.02
CA PHE A 925 22.59 -53.71 -24.81
C PHE A 925 23.67 -52.91 -24.06
N TYR A 926 23.31 -51.78 -23.47
CA TYR A 926 24.25 -50.94 -22.75
C TYR A 926 24.87 -51.66 -21.54
N VAL A 927 24.05 -52.35 -20.73
CA VAL A 927 24.58 -53.08 -19.57
C VAL A 927 25.32 -54.36 -19.96
N GLU A 928 24.87 -55.09 -20.98
CA GLU A 928 25.57 -56.28 -21.49
C GLU A 928 26.93 -55.94 -22.12
N SER A 929 27.04 -54.77 -22.76
CA SER A 929 28.27 -54.29 -23.41
C SER A 929 29.25 -53.61 -22.44
N ASN A 930 28.86 -53.34 -21.19
CA ASN A 930 29.66 -52.64 -20.20
C ASN A 930 29.72 -53.43 -18.86
N PRO A 931 30.69 -54.35 -18.69
CA PRO A 931 30.77 -55.24 -17.53
C PRO A 931 30.89 -54.52 -16.18
N ASP A 932 31.48 -53.33 -16.14
CA ASP A 932 31.57 -52.48 -14.95
C ASP A 932 30.21 -51.89 -14.55
N VAL A 933 29.39 -51.50 -15.53
CA VAL A 933 28.00 -51.06 -15.32
C VAL A 933 27.14 -52.23 -14.83
N ALA A 934 27.31 -53.43 -15.42
CA ALA A 934 26.64 -54.64 -14.93
C ALA A 934 27.02 -54.97 -13.48
N GLN A 935 28.29 -54.81 -13.10
CA GLN A 935 28.76 -55.01 -11.73
C GLN A 935 28.21 -53.95 -10.76
N ALA A 936 28.23 -52.66 -11.14
CA ALA A 936 27.69 -51.58 -10.32
C ALA A 936 26.19 -51.74 -10.07
N LEU A 937 25.43 -52.16 -11.08
CA LEU A 937 24.00 -52.44 -10.99
C LEU A 937 23.71 -53.67 -10.12
N ALA A 938 24.49 -54.75 -10.25
CA ALA A 938 24.38 -55.93 -9.38
C ALA A 938 24.74 -55.64 -7.90
N ALA A 939 25.58 -54.62 -7.66
CA ALA A 939 25.90 -54.13 -6.33
C ALA A 939 24.88 -53.11 -5.76
N GLY A 940 23.87 -52.72 -6.55
CA GLY A 940 22.90 -51.69 -6.17
C GLY A 940 23.48 -50.27 -6.09
N ALA A 941 24.64 -50.02 -6.72
CA ALA A 941 25.30 -48.70 -6.74
C ALA A 941 24.73 -47.74 -7.80
N ILE A 942 23.96 -48.28 -8.75
CA ILE A 942 23.17 -47.56 -9.77
C ILE A 942 21.85 -48.31 -9.95
N ASN A 943 20.81 -47.61 -10.43
CA ASN A 943 19.46 -48.15 -10.61
C ASN A 943 19.24 -48.73 -12.03
N SER A 944 19.96 -48.24 -13.04
CA SER A 944 19.83 -48.65 -14.44
C SER A 944 21.10 -48.36 -15.25
N GLY A 945 21.22 -48.94 -16.45
CA GLY A 945 22.27 -48.60 -17.39
C GLY A 945 22.15 -47.17 -17.90
N PHE A 946 20.92 -46.70 -18.11
CA PHE A 946 20.63 -45.32 -18.49
C PHE A 946 21.03 -44.29 -17.44
N GLU A 947 20.84 -44.58 -16.15
CA GLU A 947 21.33 -43.70 -15.07
C GLU A 947 22.86 -43.55 -15.14
N HIS A 948 23.59 -44.66 -15.30
CA HIS A 948 25.03 -44.60 -15.52
C HIS A 948 25.39 -43.83 -16.80
N PHE A 949 24.66 -44.03 -17.89
CA PHE A 949 24.89 -43.31 -19.14
C PHE A 949 24.72 -41.80 -18.97
N ALA A 950 23.60 -41.35 -18.42
CA ALA A 950 23.26 -39.95 -18.25
C ALA A 950 24.27 -39.20 -17.37
N PHE A 951 24.80 -39.83 -16.32
CA PHE A 951 25.75 -39.16 -15.41
C PHE A 951 27.23 -39.36 -15.77
N ALA A 952 27.60 -40.45 -16.46
CA ALA A 952 29.00 -40.77 -16.73
C ALA A 952 29.25 -41.31 -18.15
N GLY A 953 28.42 -42.25 -18.62
CA GLY A 953 28.65 -42.95 -19.88
C GLY A 953 28.63 -42.07 -21.13
N GLU A 954 27.86 -40.98 -21.11
CA GLU A 954 27.77 -40.01 -22.20
C GLU A 954 29.11 -39.30 -22.42
N THR A 955 29.69 -38.71 -21.36
CA THR A 955 30.99 -38.03 -21.45
C THR A 955 32.14 -39.02 -21.69
N GLN A 956 31.96 -40.28 -21.29
CA GLN A 956 32.85 -41.39 -21.61
C GLN A 956 32.66 -41.93 -23.05
N ARG A 957 31.74 -41.37 -23.85
CA ARG A 957 31.46 -41.76 -25.25
C ARG A 957 31.16 -43.25 -25.44
N ARG A 958 30.49 -43.86 -24.46
CA ARG A 958 30.12 -45.28 -24.51
C ARG A 958 28.99 -45.52 -25.51
N GLN A 959 29.07 -46.60 -26.26
CA GLN A 959 28.03 -46.99 -27.22
C GLN A 959 26.69 -47.28 -26.50
N VAL A 960 25.61 -46.70 -27.01
CA VAL A 960 24.27 -46.64 -26.36
C VAL A 960 23.27 -47.66 -26.88
N SER A 961 23.43 -48.09 -28.13
CA SER A 961 22.60 -49.10 -28.78
C SER A 961 23.31 -49.61 -30.04
N PRO A 962 22.87 -50.73 -30.65
CA PRO A 962 23.36 -51.16 -31.96
C PRO A 962 23.02 -50.19 -33.11
N GLY A 963 22.09 -49.25 -32.88
CA GLY A 963 21.62 -48.28 -33.88
C GLY A 963 22.34 -46.93 -33.86
N TYR A 964 23.32 -46.74 -32.97
CA TYR A 964 24.11 -45.51 -32.86
C TYR A 964 25.57 -45.79 -32.48
N ASP A 965 26.51 -45.18 -33.20
CA ASP A 965 27.95 -45.18 -32.89
C ASP A 965 28.46 -43.73 -32.83
N GLU A 966 28.80 -43.28 -31.62
CA GLU A 966 29.33 -41.94 -31.31
C GLU A 966 30.61 -41.62 -32.10
N SER A 967 31.48 -42.61 -32.33
CA SER A 967 32.76 -42.42 -33.03
C SER A 967 32.55 -42.27 -34.53
N PHE A 968 31.64 -43.07 -35.10
CA PHE A 968 31.20 -42.89 -36.48
C PHE A 968 30.50 -41.53 -36.66
N TYR A 969 29.52 -41.22 -35.79
CA TYR A 969 28.69 -40.04 -35.93
C TYR A 969 29.50 -38.74 -35.89
N LEU A 970 30.45 -38.61 -34.97
CA LEU A 970 31.34 -37.44 -34.90
C LEU A 970 32.36 -37.40 -36.04
N ALA A 971 32.75 -38.54 -36.62
CA ALA A 971 33.64 -38.57 -37.78
C ALA A 971 32.92 -38.15 -39.09
N ASP A 972 31.66 -38.55 -39.25
CA ASP A 972 30.80 -38.21 -40.40
C ASP A 972 30.23 -36.78 -40.30
N ASN A 973 30.21 -36.20 -39.09
CA ASN A 973 29.67 -34.86 -38.81
C ASN A 973 30.70 -33.94 -38.11
N PRO A 974 31.69 -33.40 -38.85
CA PRO A 974 32.78 -32.58 -38.28
C PRO A 974 32.31 -31.27 -37.64
N ASP A 975 31.17 -30.74 -38.08
CA ASP A 975 30.50 -29.56 -37.49
C ASP A 975 30.06 -29.87 -36.05
N VAL A 976 29.42 -31.01 -35.84
CA VAL A 976 29.02 -31.49 -34.51
C VAL A 976 30.24 -31.78 -33.65
N ALA A 977 31.27 -32.43 -34.21
CA ALA A 977 32.51 -32.70 -33.50
C ALA A 977 33.22 -31.43 -33.02
N ALA A 978 33.19 -30.34 -33.79
CA ALA A 978 33.72 -29.05 -33.37
C ALA A 978 32.92 -28.44 -32.20
N VAL A 979 31.57 -28.51 -32.24
CA VAL A 979 30.72 -28.00 -31.15
C VAL A 979 30.91 -28.81 -29.86
N VAL A 980 31.01 -30.14 -29.95
CA VAL A 980 31.29 -31.02 -28.80
C VAL A 980 32.69 -30.76 -28.24
N ALA A 981 33.70 -30.57 -29.09
CA ALA A 981 35.06 -30.24 -28.65
C ALA A 981 35.17 -28.85 -27.99
N ALA A 982 34.32 -27.90 -28.40
CA ALA A 982 34.19 -26.58 -27.78
C ALA A 982 33.32 -26.58 -26.51
N GLY A 983 32.75 -27.72 -26.10
CA GLY A 983 31.87 -27.84 -24.93
C GLY A 983 30.45 -27.31 -25.14
N GLY A 984 30.05 -26.98 -26.36
CA GLY A 984 28.69 -26.51 -26.68
C GLY A 984 27.62 -27.61 -26.65
N LEU A 985 28.03 -28.88 -26.71
CA LEU A 985 27.20 -30.07 -26.53
C LEU A 985 28.02 -31.13 -25.77
N ARG A 986 27.40 -31.97 -24.94
CA ARG A 986 28.12 -33.00 -24.16
C ARG A 986 28.61 -34.17 -25.01
N SER A 987 27.89 -34.50 -26.07
CA SER A 987 28.16 -35.66 -26.93
C SER A 987 27.61 -35.47 -28.34
N GLY A 988 28.08 -36.29 -29.28
CA GLY A 988 27.43 -36.47 -30.59
C GLY A 988 26.04 -37.06 -30.43
N PHE A 989 25.83 -37.92 -29.44
CA PHE A 989 24.52 -38.51 -29.13
C PHE A 989 23.48 -37.43 -28.76
N GLU A 990 23.85 -36.42 -27.97
CA GLU A 990 22.98 -35.27 -27.66
C GLU A 990 22.57 -34.52 -28.93
N HIS A 991 23.50 -34.29 -29.86
CA HIS A 991 23.17 -33.70 -31.15
C HIS A 991 22.21 -34.61 -31.95
N TYR A 992 22.48 -35.91 -31.96
CA TYR A 992 21.73 -36.88 -32.75
C TYR A 992 20.26 -36.97 -32.33
N ILE A 993 20.00 -37.05 -31.02
CA ILE A 993 18.64 -37.13 -30.49
C ILE A 993 17.85 -35.81 -30.63
N ARG A 994 18.54 -34.66 -30.55
CA ARG A 994 17.91 -33.32 -30.64
C ARG A 994 17.64 -32.89 -32.08
N PHE A 995 18.60 -33.12 -32.97
CA PHE A 995 18.62 -32.56 -34.33
C PHE A 995 18.95 -33.62 -35.37
N GLY A 996 20.04 -34.37 -35.18
CA GLY A 996 20.65 -35.19 -36.22
C GLY A 996 19.75 -36.25 -36.86
N PHE A 997 18.87 -36.88 -36.08
CA PHE A 997 17.89 -37.84 -36.61
C PHE A 997 16.85 -37.17 -37.51
N GLN A 998 16.40 -35.95 -37.18
CA GLN A 998 15.45 -35.19 -38.00
C GLN A 998 16.11 -34.60 -39.25
N GLU A 999 17.39 -34.22 -39.14
CA GLU A 999 18.23 -33.78 -40.26
C GLU A 999 18.61 -34.92 -41.23
N GLY A 1000 18.29 -36.18 -40.88
CA GLY A 1000 18.59 -37.35 -41.72
C GLY A 1000 20.06 -37.78 -41.70
N ARG A 1001 20.87 -37.29 -40.75
CA ARG A 1001 22.26 -37.72 -40.57
C ARG A 1001 22.29 -39.19 -40.13
N PRO A 1002 23.15 -40.06 -40.68
CA PRO A 1002 23.21 -41.47 -40.28
C PRO A 1002 23.82 -41.61 -38.88
N GLY A 1003 23.21 -42.42 -38.02
CA GLY A 1003 23.72 -42.68 -36.66
C GLY A 1003 24.80 -43.77 -36.60
N ILE A 1004 24.94 -44.56 -37.67
CA ILE A 1004 25.89 -45.68 -37.87
C ILE A 1004 26.27 -45.73 -39.36
N GLY A 1005 27.43 -46.31 -39.67
CA GLY A 1005 27.98 -46.47 -41.02
C GLY A 1005 27.60 -47.77 -41.74
#